data_AF-A0A3A1X930-F1
#
_entry.id   AF-A0A3A1X930-F1
#
_cell.length_a   1.000
_cell.length_b   1.000
_cell.length_c   1.000
_cell.angle_alpha   90.00
_cell.angle_beta   90.00
_cell.angle_gamma   90.00
#
_symmetry.space_group_name_H-M   'P 1'
#
loop_
_entity.id
_entity.type
_entity.pdbx_description
1 polymer ?
#
loop_
_entity_poly.entity_id
_entity_poly.type
_entity_poly.pdbx_seq_one_letter_code
_entity_poly.pdbx_strand_id
1 'polypeptide(L)'
;MLSVSQLYKELDSMFANHASVQEIEKYLLNALNQSQAKANQAESNQEEANQEESNAQALQLSVLNELMGFYRSRGAHAKNKPIIDNALDLARKMDLAGSEAGTTTLINAATSLRAAGSYERATEIYSQAIKESSKTLKPNDRKLAALHNNLSMLYSETGNTSEAINELNIALEILQKSSIDPSTDIDIAATHTNLALAILQECSQNSANTNSESTNSKSATLNSAFEHASTSVRMYIAGNNQNQPHYASALAGYAQVQYARKEYSDAVDAYSKALDLIAQCYGKDSESYAITLENLQQAQKTAEKFTASGVADAIQCAAEKSPAADETQPESNKTKKAEDNPKIKNGMQLAKEYWQTYGKQLLELPKFRDYKNRIAAGLVGHGSECYGFDDEISRDHDFGPGFCMWLTDEDYAKIGDDLQAAYNDLPQEFAGFDSREETPRAKSRESSKRVGVFSISEFFENITGFSAAPSKNEPHLWLSLSEPTLAAATNGQIFADPLGEFSKTRQSFKLMPDDVRISLISRRLGMMAQAGQYNVPRMLARKDEAAAWLSINEFVRATASIVFLLNNPISAGYLPYYKWQFAALRKISARMASRLSGVANQLESLMRLSSAACFGGIGFGEGTKGSSEAESKINEIIQNVCNEVVQELKYQGLSDCNETFLEWQRPYVEAHINSRAACLRSL
;
A
#
# COMPACT_ATOMS: atom_id res chain seq x y z
N MET A 1 37.56 3.32 26.47
CA MET A 1 36.84 4.50 25.97
C MET A 1 35.95 3.99 24.85
N LEU A 2 34.65 4.31 24.82
CA LEU A 2 33.90 4.12 23.57
C LEU A 2 34.57 5.03 22.55
N SER A 3 35.03 4.49 21.44
CA SER A 3 35.58 5.27 20.32
C SER A 3 34.54 5.36 19.22
N VAL A 4 34.71 6.26 18.26
CA VAL A 4 33.80 6.35 17.09
C VAL A 4 33.71 5.01 16.35
N SER A 5 34.85 4.34 16.14
CA SER A 5 34.88 3.02 15.51
C SER A 5 34.14 1.96 16.33
N GLN A 6 34.28 2.00 17.66
CA GLN A 6 33.58 1.08 18.55
C GLN A 6 32.06 1.38 18.56
N LEU A 7 31.66 2.66 18.51
CA LEU A 7 30.25 3.07 18.39
C LEU A 7 29.62 2.45 17.14
N TYR A 8 30.24 2.65 15.97
CA TYR A 8 29.73 2.10 14.71
C TYR A 8 29.74 0.58 14.71
N LYS A 9 30.80 -0.06 15.20
CA LYS A 9 30.85 -1.52 15.31
C LYS A 9 29.76 -2.08 16.23
N GLU A 10 29.47 -1.40 17.33
CA GLU A 10 28.40 -1.78 18.24
C GLU A 10 27.02 -1.47 17.66
N LEU A 11 26.83 -0.36 16.93
CA LEU A 11 25.60 -0.08 16.18
C LEU A 11 25.36 -1.10 15.07
N ASP A 12 26.37 -1.39 14.25
CA ASP A 12 26.32 -2.42 13.21
C ASP A 12 25.99 -3.78 13.83
N SER A 13 26.62 -4.10 14.96
CA SER A 13 26.30 -5.30 15.73
C SER A 13 24.86 -5.26 16.25
N MET A 14 24.37 -4.13 16.75
CA MET A 14 22.98 -3.97 17.20
C MET A 14 21.99 -4.14 16.04
N PHE A 15 22.24 -3.52 14.88
CA PHE A 15 21.41 -3.70 13.69
C PHE A 15 21.46 -5.13 13.15
N ALA A 16 22.64 -5.75 13.12
CA ALA A 16 22.81 -7.15 12.72
C ALA A 16 22.11 -8.11 13.70
N ASN A 17 22.03 -7.74 14.98
CA ASN A 17 21.33 -8.49 16.02
C ASN A 17 19.86 -8.08 16.20
N HIS A 18 19.29 -7.28 15.29
CA HIS A 18 17.90 -6.78 15.33
C HIS A 18 17.53 -6.11 16.65
N ALA A 19 18.47 -5.38 17.24
CA ALA A 19 18.21 -4.60 18.44
C ALA A 19 16.98 -3.72 18.19
N SER A 20 16.05 -3.77 19.15
CA SER A 20 14.79 -3.04 19.05
C SER A 20 15.06 -1.54 18.94
N VAL A 21 14.09 -0.81 18.37
CA VAL A 21 14.15 0.65 18.24
C VAL A 21 14.44 1.31 19.59
N GLN A 22 13.84 0.81 20.67
CA GLN A 22 14.08 1.32 22.03
C GLN A 22 15.50 1.06 22.53
N GLU A 23 16.12 -0.05 22.14
CA GLU A 23 17.51 -0.39 22.52
C GLU A 23 18.51 0.49 21.78
N ILE A 24 18.32 0.69 20.48
CA ILE A 24 19.16 1.58 19.67
C ILE A 24 19.03 3.02 20.18
N GLU A 25 17.80 3.49 20.44
CA GLU A 25 17.55 4.81 21.02
C GLU A 25 18.26 4.96 22.38
N LYS A 26 18.10 3.98 23.27
CA LYS A 26 18.74 3.99 24.59
C LYS A 26 20.26 3.95 24.50
N TYR A 27 20.82 3.14 23.61
CA TYR A 27 22.26 3.04 23.39
C TYR A 27 22.84 4.36 22.90
N LEU A 28 22.23 4.95 21.86
CA LEU A 28 22.66 6.24 21.32
C LEU A 28 22.55 7.36 22.37
N LEU A 29 21.46 7.42 23.13
CA LEU A 29 21.30 8.42 24.21
C LEU A 29 22.32 8.21 25.35
N ASN A 30 22.64 6.96 25.69
CA ASN A 30 23.69 6.67 26.68
C ASN A 30 25.07 7.08 26.17
N ALA A 31 25.41 6.77 24.92
CA ALA A 31 26.66 7.16 24.29
C ALA A 31 26.79 8.68 24.19
N LEU A 32 25.68 9.38 23.92
CA LEU A 32 25.61 10.84 23.92
C LEU A 32 25.93 11.43 25.30
N ASN A 33 25.26 10.94 26.34
CA ASN A 33 25.49 11.40 27.72
C ASN A 33 26.92 11.14 28.19
N GLN A 34 27.48 9.97 27.86
CA GLN A 34 28.84 9.60 28.25
C GLN A 34 29.91 10.44 27.53
N SER A 35 29.73 10.72 26.24
CA SER A 35 30.65 11.56 25.48
C SER A 35 30.62 13.02 25.95
N GLN A 36 29.43 13.54 26.25
CA GLN A 36 29.26 14.91 26.75
C GLN A 36 29.84 15.11 28.16
N ALA A 37 29.66 14.14 29.06
CA ALA A 37 30.26 14.20 30.40
C ALA A 37 31.79 14.25 30.35
N LYS A 38 32.40 13.56 29.38
CA LYS A 38 33.86 13.54 29.20
C LYS A 38 34.40 14.80 28.55
N ALA A 39 33.72 15.35 27.55
CA ALA A 39 34.10 16.63 26.95
C ALA A 39 34.15 17.73 28.04
N ASN A 40 33.13 17.80 28.90
CA ASN A 40 33.09 18.77 30.01
C ASN A 40 34.21 18.56 31.05
N GLN A 41 34.62 17.31 31.32
CA GLN A 41 35.73 17.01 32.24
C GLN A 41 37.07 17.43 31.64
N ALA A 42 37.28 17.20 30.35
CA ALA A 42 38.52 17.54 29.65
C ALA A 42 38.72 19.06 29.52
N GLU A 43 37.65 19.83 29.27
CA GLU A 43 37.69 21.31 29.24
C GLU A 43 38.23 21.94 30.54
N SER A 44 38.11 21.24 31.69
CA SER A 44 38.51 21.76 33.01
C SER A 44 40.00 21.57 33.36
N ASN A 45 40.76 20.73 32.62
CA ASN A 45 42.13 20.32 32.96
C ASN A 45 43.14 20.77 31.88
N GLN A 46 43.66 22.01 31.97
CA GLN A 46 44.37 22.74 30.89
C GLN A 46 45.71 22.18 30.34
N GLU A 47 46.29 21.09 30.84
CA GLU A 47 47.69 20.69 30.49
C GLU A 47 47.84 19.37 29.68
N GLU A 48 46.81 18.52 29.58
CA GLU A 48 46.80 17.30 28.73
C GLU A 48 45.57 17.25 27.77
N ALA A 49 44.83 18.36 27.70
CA ALA A 49 43.41 18.43 27.34
C ALA A 49 43.04 18.14 25.88
N ASN A 50 43.87 18.54 24.91
CA ASN A 50 43.35 18.72 23.55
C ASN A 50 42.94 17.42 22.84
N GLN A 51 43.63 16.29 23.09
CA GLN A 51 43.36 15.06 22.35
C GLN A 51 42.18 14.26 22.94
N GLU A 52 42.05 14.17 24.26
CA GLU A 52 40.92 13.47 24.89
C GLU A 52 39.62 14.24 24.73
N GLU A 53 39.66 15.57 24.84
CA GLU A 53 38.50 16.43 24.56
C GLU A 53 38.07 16.29 23.10
N SER A 54 39.01 16.39 22.15
CA SER A 54 38.73 16.25 20.72
C SER A 54 38.15 14.86 20.38
N ASN A 55 38.68 13.79 20.97
CA ASN A 55 38.15 12.43 20.77
C ASN A 55 36.74 12.27 21.35
N ALA A 56 36.45 12.88 22.50
CA ALA A 56 35.13 12.85 23.12
C ALA A 56 34.10 13.65 22.30
N GLN A 57 34.47 14.84 21.84
CA GLN A 57 33.65 15.68 20.96
C GLN A 57 33.38 15.00 19.61
N ALA A 58 34.39 14.35 19.01
CA ALA A 58 34.22 13.59 17.77
C ALA A 58 33.23 12.42 17.94
N LEU A 59 33.32 11.67 19.04
CA LEU A 59 32.33 10.64 19.38
C LEU A 59 30.94 11.23 19.56
N GLN A 60 30.83 12.33 20.30
CA GLN A 60 29.55 13.00 20.55
C GLN A 60 28.88 13.42 19.24
N LEU A 61 29.64 13.99 18.30
CA LEU A 61 29.12 14.39 17.00
C LEU A 61 28.67 13.21 16.14
N SER A 62 29.41 12.09 16.14
CA SER A 62 28.98 10.86 15.48
C SER A 62 27.65 10.34 16.04
N VAL A 63 27.51 10.30 17.37
CA VAL A 63 26.26 9.85 18.02
C VAL A 63 25.08 10.78 17.66
N LEU A 64 25.30 12.09 17.66
CA LEU A 64 24.26 13.05 17.28
C LEU A 64 23.83 12.88 15.82
N ASN A 65 24.78 12.62 14.90
CA ASN A 65 24.46 12.31 13.50
C ASN A 65 23.60 11.05 13.36
N GLU A 66 23.93 9.99 14.10
CA GLU A 66 23.12 8.77 14.11
C GLU A 66 21.73 8.99 14.71
N LEU A 67 21.63 9.76 15.80
CA LEU A 67 20.33 10.13 16.38
C LEU A 67 19.48 10.97 15.42
N MET A 68 20.08 11.86 14.63
CA MET A 68 19.36 12.63 13.61
C MET A 68 18.76 11.72 12.55
N GLY A 69 19.53 10.77 12.01
CA GLY A 69 19.05 9.77 11.06
C GLY A 69 17.98 8.85 11.66
N PHE A 70 18.20 8.40 12.90
CA PHE A 70 17.32 7.51 13.64
C PHE A 70 15.95 8.14 13.92
N TYR A 71 15.89 9.35 14.50
CA TYR A 71 14.60 9.98 14.78
C TYR A 71 13.89 10.44 13.50
N ARG A 72 14.63 10.83 12.45
CA ARG A 72 14.06 11.16 11.14
C ARG A 72 13.34 9.97 10.51
N SER A 73 13.96 8.79 10.48
CA SER A 73 13.36 7.59 9.86
C SER A 73 12.13 7.07 10.61
N ARG A 74 11.96 7.46 11.88
CA ARG A 74 10.82 7.11 12.73
C ARG A 74 9.71 8.17 12.78
N GLY A 75 9.87 9.31 12.10
CA GLY A 75 8.93 10.43 12.18
C GLY A 75 8.88 11.11 13.57
N ALA A 76 9.87 10.86 14.43
CA ALA A 76 9.91 11.37 15.80
C ALA A 76 10.48 12.81 15.86
N HIS A 77 9.92 13.73 15.08
CA HIS A 77 10.46 15.08 14.83
C HIS A 77 10.66 15.90 16.11
N ALA A 78 9.73 15.79 17.07
CA ALA A 78 9.83 16.50 18.36
C ALA A 78 11.07 16.08 19.17
N LYS A 79 11.45 14.79 19.13
CA LYS A 79 12.68 14.30 19.77
C LYS A 79 13.94 14.70 19.00
N ASN A 80 13.83 14.85 17.68
CA ASN A 80 14.99 15.16 16.83
C ASN A 80 15.45 16.62 16.92
N LYS A 81 14.52 17.56 17.14
CA LYS A 81 14.83 18.99 17.22
C LYS A 81 16.02 19.34 18.15
N PRO A 82 16.05 18.91 19.42
CA PRO A 82 17.20 19.19 20.29
C PRO A 82 18.50 18.47 19.85
N ILE A 83 18.41 17.33 19.16
CA ILE A 83 19.58 16.63 18.62
C ILE A 83 20.23 17.43 17.51
N ILE A 84 19.41 18.00 16.61
CA ILE A 84 19.87 18.86 15.51
C ILE A 84 20.59 20.09 16.06
N ASP A 85 20.01 20.76 17.06
CA ASP A 85 20.61 21.94 17.70
C ASP A 85 21.97 21.61 18.31
N ASN A 86 22.04 20.53 19.08
CA ASN A 86 23.28 20.07 19.71
C ASN A 86 24.36 19.72 18.68
N ALA A 87 23.99 19.08 17.56
CA ALA A 87 24.93 18.67 16.52
C ALA A 87 25.56 19.89 15.82
N LEU A 88 24.74 20.88 15.47
CA LEU A 88 25.20 22.11 14.83
C LEU A 88 26.05 22.97 15.77
N ASP A 89 25.68 23.05 17.05
CA ASP A 89 26.44 23.78 18.06
C ASP A 89 27.81 23.14 18.30
N LEU A 90 27.85 21.80 18.40
CA LEU A 90 29.09 21.06 18.58
C LEU A 90 30.00 21.17 17.35
N ALA A 91 29.44 21.06 16.14
CA ALA A 91 30.22 21.23 14.92
C ALA A 91 30.86 22.63 14.80
N ARG A 92 30.14 23.68 15.25
CA ARG A 92 30.68 25.04 15.35
C ARG A 92 31.79 25.17 16.39
N LYS A 93 31.63 24.56 17.57
CA LYS A 93 32.65 24.56 18.64
C LYS A 93 33.93 23.86 18.20
N MET A 94 33.80 22.76 17.47
CA MET A 94 34.92 21.97 16.95
C MET A 94 35.57 22.59 15.70
N ASP A 95 35.14 23.78 15.26
CA ASP A 95 35.59 24.46 14.03
C ASP A 95 35.57 23.55 12.78
N LEU A 96 34.52 22.74 12.65
CA LEU A 96 34.40 21.76 11.57
C LEU A 96 33.90 22.36 10.25
N ALA A 97 33.82 23.68 10.15
CA ALA A 97 33.34 24.37 8.96
C ALA A 97 34.24 24.07 7.76
N GLY A 98 33.67 23.48 6.70
CA GLY A 98 34.45 23.05 5.54
C GLY A 98 35.35 21.84 5.82
N SER A 99 35.02 21.01 6.81
CA SER A 99 35.54 19.64 6.98
C SER A 99 34.49 18.60 6.56
N GLU A 100 34.91 17.37 6.25
CA GLU A 100 33.97 16.30 5.84
C GLU A 100 32.95 15.98 6.95
N ALA A 101 33.37 16.02 8.22
CA ALA A 101 32.50 15.79 9.37
C ALA A 101 31.47 16.91 9.58
N GLY A 102 31.88 18.18 9.39
CA GLY A 102 30.98 19.33 9.41
C GLY A 102 29.94 19.27 8.29
N THR A 103 30.40 19.02 7.06
CA THR A 103 29.53 18.84 5.89
C THR A 103 28.50 17.74 6.11
N THR A 104 28.91 16.56 6.60
CA THR A 104 27.98 15.44 6.90
C THR A 104 26.91 15.84 7.92
N THR A 105 27.32 16.57 8.97
CA THR A 105 26.41 17.05 10.02
C THR A 105 25.37 18.01 9.47
N LEU A 106 25.79 18.97 8.63
CA LEU A 106 24.87 19.92 7.99
C LEU A 106 23.86 19.22 7.09
N ILE A 107 24.29 18.23 6.29
CA ILE A 107 23.39 17.45 5.42
C ILE A 107 22.33 16.70 6.23
N ASN A 108 22.73 16.02 7.31
CA ASN A 108 21.82 15.28 8.18
C ASN A 108 20.85 16.18 8.93
N ALA A 109 21.33 17.32 9.42
CA ALA A 109 20.51 18.34 10.06
C ALA A 109 19.47 18.92 9.10
N ALA A 110 19.88 19.33 7.91
CA ALA A 110 18.99 19.91 6.90
C ALA A 110 17.91 18.91 6.44
N THR A 111 18.29 17.65 6.19
CA THR A 111 17.35 16.59 5.83
C THR A 111 16.34 16.30 6.96
N SER A 112 16.79 16.35 8.20
CA SER A 112 15.92 16.14 9.38
C SER A 112 14.95 17.30 9.62
N LEU A 113 15.40 18.54 9.41
CA LEU A 113 14.56 19.73 9.49
C LEU A 113 13.50 19.76 8.38
N ARG A 114 13.88 19.39 7.14
CA ARG A 114 12.93 19.24 6.01
C ARG A 114 11.86 18.21 6.32
N ALA A 115 12.24 17.00 6.76
CA ALA A 115 11.30 15.94 7.10
C ALA A 115 10.34 16.33 8.25
N ALA A 116 10.76 17.23 9.15
CA ALA A 116 9.93 17.77 10.22
C ALA A 116 9.03 18.96 9.80
N GLY A 117 9.05 19.37 8.53
CA GLY A 117 8.32 20.53 8.02
C GLY A 117 8.91 21.89 8.43
N SER A 118 10.11 21.92 9.02
CA SER A 118 10.81 23.16 9.44
C SER A 118 11.60 23.76 8.27
N TYR A 119 10.90 24.16 7.22
CA TYR A 119 11.49 24.44 5.91
C TYR A 119 12.45 25.64 5.88
N GLU A 120 12.11 26.75 6.54
CA GLU A 120 12.97 27.96 6.56
C GLU A 120 14.37 27.63 7.09
N ARG A 121 14.42 26.93 8.22
CA ARG A 121 15.67 26.50 8.84
C ARG A 121 16.39 25.44 8.00
N ALA A 122 15.65 24.54 7.34
CA ALA A 122 16.25 23.58 6.43
C ALA A 122 16.95 24.28 5.26
N THR A 123 16.34 25.33 4.68
CA THR A 123 16.92 26.13 3.59
C THR A 123 18.27 26.72 3.98
N GLU A 124 18.36 27.32 5.17
CA GLU A 124 19.61 27.90 5.70
C GLU A 124 20.71 26.84 5.80
N ILE A 125 20.40 25.69 6.41
CA ILE A 125 21.39 24.63 6.64
C ILE A 125 21.80 23.94 5.33
N TYR A 126 20.88 23.69 4.38
CA TYR A 126 21.25 23.18 3.06
C TYR A 126 22.16 24.14 2.30
N SER A 127 21.87 25.44 2.32
CA SER A 127 22.70 26.47 1.68
C SER A 127 24.11 26.47 2.26
N GLN A 128 24.22 26.33 3.59
CA GLN A 128 25.50 26.18 4.27
C GLN A 128 26.20 24.88 3.85
N ALA A 129 25.49 23.76 3.83
CA ALA A 129 26.03 22.46 3.43
C ALA A 129 26.62 22.52 2.01
N ILE A 130 25.93 23.11 1.03
CA ILE A 130 26.40 23.25 -0.36
C ILE A 130 27.71 24.06 -0.40
N LYS A 131 27.73 25.21 0.29
CA LYS A 131 28.90 26.08 0.36
C LYS A 131 30.10 25.36 0.97
N GLU A 132 29.91 24.61 2.04
CA GLU A 132 30.98 23.86 2.69
C GLU A 132 31.43 22.64 1.88
N SER A 133 30.48 21.94 1.25
CA SER A 133 30.73 20.80 0.37
C SER A 133 31.66 21.15 -0.78
N SER A 134 31.57 22.35 -1.34
CA SER A 134 32.47 22.83 -2.41
C SER A 134 33.95 22.87 -2.04
N LYS A 135 34.28 22.86 -0.73
CA LYS A 135 35.65 22.86 -0.21
C LYS A 135 36.13 21.45 0.12
N THR A 136 35.22 20.57 0.54
CA THR A 136 35.55 19.23 1.05
C THR A 136 35.42 18.14 0.01
N LEU A 137 34.52 18.33 -0.95
CA LEU A 137 34.19 17.35 -1.98
C LEU A 137 34.74 17.81 -3.32
N LYS A 138 35.09 16.84 -4.16
CA LYS A 138 35.52 17.14 -5.53
C LYS A 138 34.30 17.63 -6.33
N PRO A 139 34.50 18.47 -7.36
CA PRO A 139 33.39 18.94 -8.20
C PRO A 139 32.54 17.84 -8.84
N ASN A 140 33.11 16.65 -9.07
CA ASN A 140 32.40 15.49 -9.63
C ASN A 140 32.07 14.42 -8.55
N ASP A 141 32.02 14.79 -7.27
CA ASP A 141 31.73 13.85 -6.19
C ASP A 141 30.22 13.54 -6.11
N ARG A 142 29.85 12.26 -6.09
CA ARG A 142 28.44 11.82 -6.01
C ARG A 142 27.76 12.26 -4.72
N LYS A 143 28.50 12.47 -3.62
CA LYS A 143 27.93 13.03 -2.37
C LYS A 143 27.42 14.46 -2.57
N LEU A 144 28.10 15.25 -3.41
CA LEU A 144 27.68 16.61 -3.75
C LEU A 144 26.39 16.57 -4.59
N ALA A 145 26.28 15.64 -5.55
CA ALA A 145 25.05 15.45 -6.31
C ALA A 145 23.85 15.04 -5.44
N ALA A 146 24.04 14.13 -4.48
CA ALA A 146 22.99 13.73 -3.54
C ALA A 146 22.50 14.91 -2.69
N LEU A 147 23.40 15.82 -2.31
CA LEU A 147 23.04 17.04 -1.58
C LEU A 147 22.15 17.98 -2.42
N HIS A 148 22.55 18.25 -3.67
CA HIS A 148 21.75 19.04 -4.61
C HIS A 148 20.36 18.40 -4.85
N ASN A 149 20.28 17.07 -5.00
CA ASN A 149 19.02 16.36 -5.14
C ASN A 149 18.13 16.51 -3.89
N ASN A 150 18.68 16.39 -2.69
CA ASN A 150 17.92 16.59 -1.44
C ASN A 150 17.43 18.04 -1.25
N LEU A 151 18.24 19.03 -1.64
CA LEU A 151 17.83 20.45 -1.61
C LEU A 151 16.70 20.72 -2.61
N SER A 152 16.71 20.08 -3.78
CA SER A 152 15.60 20.19 -4.73
C SER A 152 14.26 19.74 -4.15
N MET A 153 14.26 18.68 -3.33
CA MET A 153 13.03 18.21 -2.67
C MET A 153 12.45 19.26 -1.73
N LEU A 154 13.31 19.98 -0.99
CA LEU A 154 12.87 21.10 -0.13
C LEU A 154 12.22 22.20 -0.96
N TYR A 155 12.85 22.58 -2.06
CA TYR A 155 12.33 23.61 -2.95
C TYR A 155 11.00 23.20 -3.58
N SER A 156 10.83 21.95 -4.01
CA SER A 156 9.54 21.43 -4.48
C SER A 156 8.46 21.44 -3.39
N GLU A 157 8.77 21.01 -2.17
CA GLU A 157 7.83 21.00 -1.03
C GLU A 157 7.40 22.40 -0.59
N THR A 158 8.26 23.40 -0.79
CA THR A 158 7.97 24.81 -0.48
C THR A 158 7.41 25.59 -1.67
N GLY A 159 7.27 24.95 -2.83
CA GLY A 159 6.73 25.54 -4.05
C GLY A 159 7.72 26.39 -4.86
N ASN A 160 9.01 26.42 -4.51
CA ASN A 160 10.08 27.12 -5.25
C ASN A 160 10.62 26.25 -6.40
N THR A 161 9.79 25.98 -7.41
CA THR A 161 10.08 24.92 -8.39
C THR A 161 11.24 25.25 -9.34
N SER A 162 11.47 26.53 -9.66
CA SER A 162 12.58 26.94 -10.54
C SER A 162 13.94 26.64 -9.90
N GLU A 163 14.08 26.93 -8.60
CA GLU A 163 15.26 26.57 -7.82
C GLU A 163 15.43 25.06 -7.74
N ALA A 164 14.34 24.30 -7.52
CA ALA A 164 14.40 22.83 -7.51
C ALA A 164 14.99 22.27 -8.82
N ILE A 165 14.55 22.77 -9.98
CA ILE A 165 15.03 22.36 -11.30
C ILE A 165 16.51 22.70 -11.48
N ASN A 166 16.93 23.89 -11.05
CA ASN A 166 18.34 24.29 -11.11
C ASN A 166 19.23 23.35 -10.28
N GLU A 167 18.85 23.06 -9.04
CA GLU A 167 19.59 22.14 -8.17
C GLU A 167 19.70 20.74 -8.78
N LEU A 168 18.63 20.23 -9.39
CA LEU A 168 18.64 18.92 -10.04
C LEU A 168 19.49 18.88 -11.31
N ASN A 169 19.56 19.96 -12.09
CA ASN A 169 20.45 20.03 -13.26
C ASN A 169 21.92 20.01 -12.83
N ILE A 170 22.26 20.67 -11.73
CA ILE A 170 23.62 20.60 -11.16
C ILE A 170 23.92 19.16 -10.71
N ALA A 171 23.01 18.52 -9.98
CA ALA A 171 23.18 17.12 -9.57
C ALA A 171 23.39 16.19 -10.78
N LEU A 172 22.62 16.39 -11.85
CA LEU A 172 22.70 15.61 -13.08
C LEU A 172 24.07 15.75 -13.77
N GLU A 173 24.57 16.97 -13.90
CA GLU A 173 25.88 17.24 -14.51
C GLU A 173 27.02 16.56 -13.74
N ILE A 174 26.99 16.65 -12.41
CA ILE A 174 27.97 16.01 -11.53
C ILE A 174 27.94 14.49 -11.74
N LEU A 175 26.75 13.89 -11.70
CA LEU A 175 26.59 12.44 -11.84
C LEU A 175 27.05 11.95 -13.22
N GLN A 176 26.68 12.64 -14.30
CA GLN A 176 27.09 12.31 -15.67
C GLN A 176 28.62 12.32 -15.85
N LYS A 177 29.32 13.28 -15.23
CA LYS A 177 30.79 13.34 -15.28
C LYS A 177 31.46 12.30 -14.39
N SER A 178 30.79 11.89 -13.31
CA SER A 178 31.34 10.95 -12.33
C SER A 178 31.09 9.48 -12.69
N SER A 179 30.08 9.20 -13.51
CA SER A 179 29.64 7.85 -13.82
C SER A 179 30.54 7.17 -14.85
N ILE A 180 30.79 5.88 -14.61
CA ILE A 180 31.55 5.01 -15.52
C ILE A 180 30.68 4.62 -16.73
N ASP A 181 29.38 4.44 -16.51
CA ASP A 181 28.38 4.23 -17.55
C ASP A 181 27.15 5.10 -17.27
N PRO A 182 27.13 6.34 -17.79
CA PRO A 182 26.03 7.27 -17.56
C PRO A 182 24.68 6.78 -18.10
N SER A 183 24.65 5.77 -18.98
CA SER A 183 23.41 5.30 -19.62
C SER A 183 22.61 4.31 -18.76
N THR A 184 23.21 3.74 -17.73
CA THR A 184 22.58 2.75 -16.83
C THR A 184 22.66 3.14 -15.34
N ASP A 185 23.21 4.32 -15.05
CA ASP A 185 23.45 4.80 -13.69
C ASP A 185 22.14 5.15 -12.96
N ILE A 186 21.90 4.48 -11.83
CA ILE A 186 20.66 4.61 -11.05
C ILE A 186 20.47 5.99 -10.40
N ASP A 187 21.56 6.70 -10.06
CA ASP A 187 21.45 8.03 -9.44
C ASP A 187 21.11 9.09 -10.51
N ILE A 188 21.64 8.92 -11.73
CA ILE A 188 21.28 9.74 -12.89
C ILE A 188 19.80 9.50 -13.23
N ALA A 189 19.36 8.24 -13.23
CA ALA A 189 17.97 7.88 -13.48
C ALA A 189 17.01 8.47 -12.42
N ALA A 190 17.34 8.39 -11.13
CA ALA A 190 16.53 8.98 -10.06
C ALA A 190 16.47 10.52 -10.16
N THR A 191 17.59 11.16 -10.51
CA THR A 191 17.65 12.62 -10.71
C THR A 191 16.76 13.06 -11.87
N HIS A 192 16.71 12.28 -12.95
CA HIS A 192 15.77 12.51 -14.06
C HIS A 192 14.29 12.37 -13.65
N THR A 193 13.94 11.45 -12.75
CA THR A 193 12.58 11.37 -12.19
C THR A 193 12.20 12.66 -11.46
N ASN A 194 13.08 13.14 -10.60
CA ASN A 194 12.83 14.34 -9.80
C ASN A 194 12.76 15.60 -10.68
N LEU A 195 13.59 15.70 -11.74
CA LEU A 195 13.51 16.79 -12.73
C LEU A 195 12.15 16.83 -13.41
N ALA A 196 11.67 15.67 -13.87
CA ALA A 196 10.40 15.57 -14.56
C ALA A 196 9.22 16.05 -13.67
N LEU A 197 9.23 15.66 -12.39
CA LEU A 197 8.20 16.07 -11.43
C LEU A 197 8.30 17.55 -11.06
N ALA A 198 9.50 18.10 -10.88
CA ALA A 198 9.70 19.52 -10.58
C ALA A 198 9.28 20.43 -11.75
N ILE A 199 9.63 20.07 -12.99
CA ILE A 199 9.19 20.78 -14.22
C ILE A 199 7.66 20.71 -14.35
N LEU A 200 7.06 19.57 -14.02
CA LEU A 200 5.61 19.43 -14.04
C LEU A 200 4.92 20.32 -13.01
N GLN A 201 5.48 20.41 -11.79
CA GLN A 201 4.98 21.28 -10.75
C GLN A 201 5.08 22.76 -11.14
N GLU A 202 6.22 23.20 -11.71
CA GLU A 202 6.42 24.56 -12.23
C GLU A 202 5.38 24.92 -13.30
N CYS A 203 5.15 24.02 -14.25
CA CYS A 203 4.13 24.16 -15.30
C CYS A 203 2.71 24.34 -14.72
N SER A 204 2.39 23.66 -13.61
CA SER A 204 1.10 23.80 -12.94
C SER A 204 0.95 25.14 -12.20
N GLN A 205 2.02 25.66 -11.61
CA GLN A 205 2.02 26.93 -10.86
C GLN A 205 1.93 28.16 -11.78
N ASN A 206 2.67 28.17 -12.89
CA ASN A 206 2.64 29.28 -13.84
C ASN A 206 1.28 29.42 -14.53
N SER A 207 0.59 28.28 -14.76
CA SER A 207 -0.78 28.21 -15.27
C SER A 207 -1.84 28.75 -14.30
N ALA A 208 -1.54 28.88 -13.01
CA ALA A 208 -2.43 29.46 -11.99
C ALA A 208 -2.20 30.97 -11.80
N ASN A 209 -1.00 31.47 -12.10
CA ASN A 209 -0.56 32.84 -11.82
C ASN A 209 -0.58 33.77 -13.04
N THR A 210 -0.70 33.26 -14.27
CA THR A 210 -0.75 34.09 -15.49
C THR A 210 -1.86 33.66 -16.45
N ASN A 211 -2.76 34.59 -16.78
CA ASN A 211 -3.82 34.38 -17.78
C ASN A 211 -3.31 34.43 -19.24
N SER A 212 -1.99 34.42 -19.46
CA SER A 212 -1.41 34.68 -20.79
C SER A 212 -0.22 33.80 -21.18
N GLU A 213 0.02 32.67 -20.51
CA GLU A 213 1.03 31.73 -21.00
C GLU A 213 0.59 31.17 -22.36
N SER A 214 1.40 31.42 -23.40
CA SER A 214 1.13 30.89 -24.74
C SER A 214 1.09 29.37 -24.68
N THR A 215 0.08 28.77 -25.31
CA THR A 215 -0.11 27.31 -25.42
C THR A 215 1.15 26.57 -25.90
N ASN A 216 1.99 27.23 -26.71
CA ASN A 216 3.25 26.69 -27.20
C ASN A 216 4.32 26.56 -26.09
N SER A 217 4.39 27.52 -25.17
CA SER A 217 5.35 27.48 -24.05
C SER A 217 5.01 26.34 -23.08
N LYS A 218 3.72 26.18 -22.73
CA LYS A 218 3.25 25.10 -21.86
C LYS A 218 3.49 23.72 -22.46
N SER A 219 3.27 23.58 -23.77
CA SER A 219 3.56 22.34 -24.51
C SER A 219 5.07 22.01 -24.52
N ALA A 220 5.93 23.00 -24.73
CA ALA A 220 7.38 22.80 -24.69
C ALA A 220 7.87 22.35 -23.30
N THR A 221 7.36 22.97 -22.22
CA THR A 221 7.71 22.59 -20.84
C THR A 221 7.24 21.17 -20.50
N LEU A 222 6.03 20.79 -20.92
CA LEU A 222 5.52 19.42 -20.72
C LEU A 222 6.31 18.37 -21.52
N ASN A 223 6.77 18.72 -22.73
CA ASN A 223 7.65 17.86 -23.51
C ASN A 223 9.02 17.68 -22.83
N SER A 224 9.58 18.75 -22.27
CA SER A 224 10.82 18.66 -21.48
C SER A 224 10.68 17.73 -20.28
N ALA A 225 9.58 17.86 -19.52
CA ALA A 225 9.29 16.95 -18.39
C ALA A 225 9.22 15.48 -18.85
N PHE A 226 8.62 15.23 -20.02
CA PHE A 226 8.50 13.88 -20.57
C PHE A 226 9.83 13.29 -21.01
N GLU A 227 10.70 14.08 -21.64
CA GLU A 227 12.02 13.60 -22.04
C GLU A 227 12.82 13.13 -20.83
N HIS A 228 12.78 13.88 -19.73
CA HIS A 228 13.42 13.48 -18.48
C HIS A 228 12.79 12.21 -17.89
N ALA A 229 11.46 12.15 -17.79
CA ALA A 229 10.80 10.97 -17.24
C ALA A 229 11.03 9.70 -18.09
N SER A 230 10.96 9.82 -19.41
CA SER A 230 11.22 8.72 -20.36
C SER A 230 12.67 8.25 -20.29
N THR A 231 13.60 9.19 -20.13
CA THR A 231 15.03 8.88 -19.98
C THR A 231 15.27 8.09 -18.69
N SER A 232 14.70 8.53 -17.57
CA SER A 232 14.77 7.80 -16.30
C SER A 232 14.31 6.34 -16.44
N VAL A 233 13.12 6.11 -17.01
CA VAL A 233 12.58 4.76 -17.22
C VAL A 233 13.50 3.92 -18.11
N ARG A 234 13.99 4.46 -19.23
CA ARG A 234 14.90 3.74 -20.15
C ARG A 234 16.22 3.34 -19.46
N MET A 235 16.78 4.21 -18.63
CA MET A 235 18.03 3.93 -17.93
C MET A 235 17.88 2.77 -16.93
N TYR A 236 16.78 2.74 -16.16
CA TYR A 236 16.50 1.62 -15.27
C TYR A 236 16.30 0.30 -16.03
N ILE A 237 15.68 0.33 -17.20
CA ILE A 237 15.54 -0.85 -18.07
C ILE A 237 16.90 -1.30 -18.60
N ALA A 238 17.70 -0.38 -19.14
CA ALA A 238 19.02 -0.67 -19.70
C ALA A 238 20.00 -1.23 -18.64
N GLY A 239 19.90 -0.73 -17.40
CA GLY A 239 20.69 -1.23 -16.27
C GLY A 239 20.15 -2.52 -15.63
N ASN A 240 19.08 -3.12 -16.17
CA ASN A 240 18.40 -4.29 -15.59
C ASN A 240 17.96 -4.08 -14.12
N ASN A 241 17.64 -2.82 -13.76
CA ASN A 241 17.28 -2.39 -12.41
C ASN A 241 15.77 -2.30 -12.21
N GLN A 242 15.00 -3.05 -13.01
CA GLN A 242 13.53 -3.00 -13.05
C GLN A 242 12.86 -3.55 -11.78
N ASN A 243 13.62 -4.25 -10.93
CA ASN A 243 13.11 -4.79 -9.67
C ASN A 243 13.39 -3.85 -8.48
N GLN A 244 14.01 -2.70 -8.71
CA GLN A 244 14.37 -1.77 -7.65
C GLN A 244 13.23 -0.82 -7.29
N PRO A 245 13.09 -0.46 -6.01
CA PRO A 245 12.04 0.47 -5.56
C PRO A 245 12.10 1.85 -6.24
N HIS A 246 13.31 2.31 -6.61
CA HIS A 246 13.49 3.58 -7.32
C HIS A 246 12.94 3.57 -8.75
N TYR A 247 12.97 2.43 -9.44
CA TYR A 247 12.34 2.31 -10.76
C TYR A 247 10.81 2.45 -10.67
N ALA A 248 10.21 2.03 -9.56
CA ALA A 248 8.79 2.21 -9.31
C ALA A 248 8.42 3.70 -9.19
N SER A 249 9.28 4.48 -8.52
CA SER A 249 9.15 5.94 -8.45
C SER A 249 9.33 6.59 -9.82
N ALA A 250 10.27 6.08 -10.64
CA ALA A 250 10.48 6.55 -12.01
C ALA A 250 9.26 6.32 -12.91
N LEU A 251 8.63 5.15 -12.83
CA LEU A 251 7.41 4.83 -13.57
C LEU A 251 6.22 5.69 -13.11
N ALA A 252 6.07 5.92 -11.79
CA ALA A 252 5.02 6.80 -11.26
C ALA A 252 5.23 8.27 -11.69
N GLY A 253 6.47 8.74 -11.72
CA GLY A 253 6.80 10.09 -12.20
C GLY A 253 6.54 10.24 -13.71
N TYR A 254 6.92 9.24 -14.50
CA TYR A 254 6.59 9.19 -15.93
C TYR A 254 5.09 9.20 -16.19
N ALA A 255 4.34 8.42 -15.43
CA ALA A 255 2.90 8.40 -15.51
C ALA A 255 2.26 9.77 -15.19
N GLN A 256 2.78 10.47 -14.19
CA GLN A 256 2.27 11.79 -13.82
C GLN A 256 2.49 12.84 -14.92
N VAL A 257 3.64 12.78 -15.59
CA VAL A 257 3.93 13.64 -16.73
C VAL A 257 3.04 13.32 -17.92
N GLN A 258 2.83 12.03 -18.23
CA GLN A 258 1.91 11.61 -19.28
C GLN A 258 0.47 12.07 -18.99
N TYR A 259 0.03 11.97 -17.73
CA TYR A 259 -1.27 12.47 -17.32
C TYR A 259 -1.41 13.98 -17.56
N ALA A 260 -0.39 14.76 -17.23
CA ALA A 260 -0.41 16.20 -17.45
C ALA A 260 -0.34 16.61 -18.93
N ARG A 261 0.33 15.79 -19.74
CA ARG A 261 0.33 15.89 -21.22
C ARG A 261 -1.00 15.48 -21.85
N LYS A 262 -1.94 14.96 -21.06
CA LYS A 262 -3.22 14.39 -21.49
C LYS A 262 -3.07 13.09 -22.28
N GLU A 263 -1.89 12.47 -22.22
CA GLU A 263 -1.64 11.11 -22.72
C GLU A 263 -2.07 10.12 -21.64
N TYR A 264 -3.36 10.15 -21.34
CA TYR A 264 -3.89 9.48 -20.16
C TYR A 264 -3.76 7.95 -20.24
N SER A 265 -3.79 7.36 -21.44
CA SER A 265 -3.57 5.92 -21.63
C SER A 265 -2.15 5.51 -21.22
N ASP A 266 -1.14 6.24 -21.69
CA ASP A 266 0.25 5.96 -21.31
C ASP A 266 0.48 6.20 -19.81
N ALA A 267 -0.22 7.18 -19.24
CA ALA A 267 -0.20 7.44 -17.80
C ALA A 267 -0.77 6.26 -17.00
N VAL A 268 -1.89 5.68 -17.44
CA VAL A 268 -2.50 4.50 -16.81
C VAL A 268 -1.55 3.31 -16.86
N ASP A 269 -0.99 3.00 -18.02
CA ASP A 269 -0.04 1.88 -18.19
C ASP A 269 1.18 2.03 -17.28
N ALA A 270 1.74 3.23 -17.23
CA ALA A 270 2.91 3.53 -16.42
C ALA A 270 2.59 3.50 -14.92
N TYR A 271 1.46 4.08 -14.49
CA TYR A 271 1.03 4.02 -13.09
C TYR A 271 0.72 2.59 -12.66
N SER A 272 0.14 1.77 -13.54
CA SER A 272 -0.13 0.35 -13.27
C SER A 272 1.17 -0.44 -13.05
N LYS A 273 2.15 -0.28 -13.94
CA LYS A 273 3.50 -0.87 -13.78
C LYS A 273 4.22 -0.36 -12.52
N ALA A 274 4.14 0.94 -12.26
CA ALA A 274 4.70 1.54 -11.04
C ALA A 274 4.07 0.93 -9.80
N LEU A 275 2.75 0.81 -9.80
CA LEU A 275 1.97 0.30 -8.69
C LEU A 275 2.32 -1.15 -8.38
N ASP A 276 2.40 -2.01 -9.40
CA ASP A 276 2.83 -3.40 -9.26
C ASP A 276 4.23 -3.52 -8.67
N LEU A 277 5.14 -2.64 -9.07
CA LEU A 277 6.50 -2.66 -8.54
C LEU A 277 6.58 -2.10 -7.10
N ILE A 278 5.82 -1.04 -6.79
CA ILE A 278 5.68 -0.54 -5.41
C ILE A 278 5.08 -1.64 -4.52
N ALA A 279 4.13 -2.44 -5.02
CA ALA A 279 3.60 -3.59 -4.29
C ALA A 279 4.69 -4.60 -3.92
N GLN A 280 5.61 -4.86 -4.85
CA GLN A 280 6.69 -5.82 -4.68
C GLN A 280 7.77 -5.28 -3.73
N CYS A 281 8.15 -4.01 -3.88
CA CYS A 281 9.23 -3.39 -3.13
C CYS A 281 8.82 -2.95 -1.72
N TYR A 282 7.69 -2.25 -1.61
CA TYR A 282 7.26 -1.58 -0.38
C TYR A 282 6.00 -2.23 0.23
N GLY A 283 5.34 -3.12 -0.49
CA GLY A 283 4.05 -3.71 -0.09
C GLY A 283 2.88 -2.81 -0.51
N LYS A 284 1.71 -3.41 -0.74
CA LYS A 284 0.50 -2.61 -1.05
C LYS A 284 -0.09 -1.90 0.18
N ASP A 285 0.56 -2.10 1.33
CA ASP A 285 0.37 -1.45 2.65
C ASP A 285 1.01 -0.07 2.71
N SER A 286 1.98 0.18 1.83
CA SER A 286 2.73 1.42 1.82
C SER A 286 1.86 2.59 1.36
N GLU A 287 2.12 3.75 1.95
CA GLU A 287 1.51 5.02 1.54
C GLU A 287 1.77 5.30 0.05
N SER A 288 2.97 4.97 -0.45
CA SER A 288 3.31 5.07 -1.87
C SER A 288 2.40 4.21 -2.76
N TYR A 289 1.99 3.00 -2.34
CA TYR A 289 1.05 2.18 -3.10
C TYR A 289 -0.34 2.81 -3.12
N ALA A 290 -0.80 3.33 -1.98
CA ALA A 290 -2.12 3.99 -1.89
C ALA A 290 -2.18 5.25 -2.77
N ILE A 291 -1.16 6.11 -2.74
CA ILE A 291 -1.06 7.33 -3.56
C ILE A 291 -0.97 6.97 -5.04
N THR A 292 -0.10 6.03 -5.43
CA THR A 292 0.03 5.62 -6.82
C THR A 292 -1.25 4.95 -7.34
N LEU A 293 -1.99 4.20 -6.50
CA LEU A 293 -3.28 3.63 -6.86
C LEU A 293 -4.35 4.71 -7.02
N GLU A 294 -4.38 5.74 -6.18
CA GLU A 294 -5.32 6.85 -6.33
C GLU A 294 -5.02 7.66 -7.61
N ASN A 295 -3.74 7.94 -7.88
CA ASN A 295 -3.30 8.60 -9.10
C ASN A 295 -3.60 7.77 -10.35
N LEU A 296 -3.41 6.44 -10.28
CA LEU A 296 -3.81 5.50 -11.31
C LEU A 296 -5.32 5.59 -11.56
N GLN A 297 -6.15 5.48 -10.51
CA GLN A 297 -7.61 5.58 -10.61
C GLN A 297 -8.09 6.94 -11.15
N GLN A 298 -7.36 8.01 -10.86
CA GLN A 298 -7.63 9.34 -11.39
C GLN A 298 -7.19 9.46 -12.86
N ALA A 299 -6.04 8.87 -13.22
CA ALA A 299 -5.54 8.73 -14.59
C ALA A 299 -6.52 7.99 -15.48
N GLN A 300 -7.00 6.85 -14.99
CA GLN A 300 -8.04 6.04 -15.61
C GLN A 300 -9.25 6.91 -15.86
N LYS A 301 -9.93 7.39 -14.80
CA LYS A 301 -11.15 8.21 -14.89
C LYS A 301 -11.03 9.41 -15.84
N THR A 302 -9.83 9.97 -16.00
CA THR A 302 -9.58 11.14 -16.86
C THR A 302 -9.25 10.77 -18.30
N ALA A 303 -8.51 9.67 -18.53
CA ALA A 303 -8.49 8.99 -19.82
C ALA A 303 -9.93 8.75 -20.27
N GLU A 304 -10.75 8.33 -19.30
CA GLU A 304 -12.15 8.10 -19.54
C GLU A 304 -12.87 9.38 -19.99
N LYS A 305 -12.86 10.45 -19.18
CA LYS A 305 -13.51 11.72 -19.60
C LYS A 305 -13.06 12.25 -20.95
N PHE A 306 -11.77 12.13 -21.24
CA PHE A 306 -11.15 12.86 -22.32
C PHE A 306 -11.48 12.23 -23.67
N THR A 307 -11.56 10.91 -23.73
CA THR A 307 -12.09 10.20 -24.91
C THR A 307 -13.57 10.56 -25.12
N ALA A 308 -14.39 10.61 -24.06
CA ALA A 308 -15.80 11.00 -24.13
C ALA A 308 -16.09 12.47 -24.49
N SER A 309 -15.31 13.42 -23.96
CA SER A 309 -15.42 14.85 -24.29
C SER A 309 -14.90 15.15 -25.69
N GLY A 310 -13.84 14.48 -26.14
CA GLY A 310 -13.30 14.62 -27.50
C GLY A 310 -14.30 14.23 -28.59
N VAL A 311 -15.28 13.39 -28.25
CA VAL A 311 -16.37 13.03 -29.15
C VAL A 311 -17.63 13.87 -28.90
N ALA A 312 -17.91 14.33 -27.68
CA ALA A 312 -18.95 15.32 -27.42
C ALA A 312 -18.65 16.70 -28.06
N ASP A 313 -17.41 17.19 -28.05
CA ASP A 313 -16.98 18.44 -28.74
C ASP A 313 -17.00 18.27 -30.27
N ALA A 314 -16.72 17.07 -30.76
CA ALA A 314 -16.92 16.72 -32.17
C ALA A 314 -18.43 16.68 -32.54
N ILE A 315 -19.31 16.40 -31.58
CA ILE A 315 -20.77 16.40 -31.75
C ILE A 315 -21.37 17.80 -31.60
N GLN A 316 -20.79 18.68 -30.77
CA GLN A 316 -21.30 20.05 -30.53
C GLN A 316 -20.91 21.05 -31.63
N CYS A 317 -19.75 20.88 -32.29
CA CYS A 317 -19.41 21.59 -33.53
C CYS A 317 -20.32 21.21 -34.73
N ALA A 318 -21.08 20.11 -34.63
CA ALA A 318 -21.92 19.60 -35.72
C ALA A 318 -23.41 19.99 -35.61
N ALA A 319 -23.83 20.65 -34.53
CA ALA A 319 -25.24 21.01 -34.31
C ALA A 319 -25.65 22.37 -34.91
N GLU A 320 -24.70 23.18 -35.41
CA GLU A 320 -25.02 24.38 -36.20
C GLU A 320 -24.69 24.16 -37.67
N LYS A 321 -25.75 23.86 -38.44
CA LYS A 321 -25.93 23.95 -39.90
C LYS A 321 -25.92 22.63 -40.69
N SER A 322 -27.06 22.39 -41.32
CA SER A 322 -27.21 21.73 -42.63
C SER A 322 -27.76 22.76 -43.64
N PRO A 323 -27.70 22.53 -44.97
CA PRO A 323 -26.82 21.64 -45.76
C PRO A 323 -26.28 22.31 -47.05
N ALA A 324 -25.30 21.70 -47.75
CA ALA A 324 -25.31 21.47 -49.22
C ALA A 324 -23.99 20.90 -49.79
N ALA A 325 -24.13 19.75 -50.45
CA ALA A 325 -23.55 19.28 -51.73
C ALA A 325 -22.04 18.98 -51.93
N ASP A 326 -21.86 17.78 -52.50
CA ASP A 326 -20.90 17.25 -53.50
C ASP A 326 -19.49 16.69 -53.15
N GLU A 327 -19.37 15.38 -53.48
CA GLU A 327 -18.27 14.59 -54.09
C GLU A 327 -16.83 14.69 -53.51
N THR A 328 -16.12 13.64 -53.08
CA THR A 328 -15.67 12.40 -53.78
C THR A 328 -14.92 11.44 -52.80
N GLN A 329 -14.72 10.17 -53.21
CA GLN A 329 -14.19 8.93 -52.54
C GLN A 329 -12.75 8.93 -51.94
N PRO A 330 -12.14 7.78 -51.49
CA PRO A 330 -12.53 6.66 -50.58
C PRO A 330 -11.44 6.31 -49.49
N GLU A 331 -11.78 5.49 -48.47
CA GLU A 331 -11.04 4.24 -48.04
C GLU A 331 -11.21 3.82 -46.56
N SER A 332 -11.80 2.64 -46.40
CA SER A 332 -11.58 1.52 -45.45
C SER A 332 -11.40 1.70 -43.92
N ASN A 333 -12.36 1.08 -43.19
CA ASN A 333 -12.19 0.11 -42.09
C ASN A 333 -11.58 0.54 -40.72
N LYS A 334 -12.42 0.71 -39.69
CA LYS A 334 -12.70 -0.27 -38.60
C LYS A 334 -13.29 0.40 -37.33
N THR A 335 -14.45 -0.13 -36.95
CA THR A 335 -15.17 -0.16 -35.65
C THR A 335 -14.56 0.53 -34.41
N LYS A 336 -15.31 1.52 -33.90
CA LYS A 336 -15.17 2.20 -32.59
C LYS A 336 -15.85 1.41 -31.45
N LYS A 337 -15.28 1.47 -30.24
CA LYS A 337 -15.89 1.38 -28.89
C LYS A 337 -14.84 1.88 -27.87
N ALA A 338 -15.13 2.54 -26.75
CA ALA A 338 -16.31 3.24 -26.25
C ALA A 338 -15.79 4.33 -25.28
N GLU A 339 -16.44 5.48 -25.30
CA GLU A 339 -16.16 6.68 -24.51
C GLU A 339 -16.65 6.56 -23.06
N ASP A 340 -15.96 5.76 -22.28
CA ASP A 340 -15.30 6.17 -21.04
C ASP A 340 -15.97 7.38 -20.29
N ASN A 341 -16.96 7.08 -19.44
CA ASN A 341 -17.76 8.10 -18.75
C ASN A 341 -17.03 8.65 -17.50
N PRO A 342 -16.77 9.95 -17.43
CA PRO A 342 -16.14 10.66 -16.33
C PRO A 342 -16.44 10.46 -14.86
N LYS A 343 -17.35 9.59 -14.45
CA LYS A 343 -17.89 9.57 -13.09
C LYS A 343 -17.64 8.27 -12.36
N ILE A 344 -17.44 7.16 -13.07
CA ILE A 344 -17.39 5.82 -12.50
C ILE A 344 -15.93 5.40 -12.26
N LYS A 345 -15.53 5.15 -11.00
CA LYS A 345 -14.15 4.80 -10.61
C LYS A 345 -13.93 3.29 -10.37
N ASN A 346 -14.99 2.53 -10.11
CA ASN A 346 -14.90 1.11 -9.74
C ASN A 346 -16.21 0.36 -10.07
N GLY A 347 -16.16 -0.98 -10.06
CA GLY A 347 -17.29 -1.84 -10.43
C GLY A 347 -18.52 -1.66 -9.53
N MET A 348 -18.32 -1.34 -8.24
CA MET A 348 -19.42 -1.02 -7.33
C MET A 348 -20.17 0.26 -7.74
N GLN A 349 -19.45 1.29 -8.19
CA GLN A 349 -20.05 2.51 -8.73
C GLN A 349 -20.75 2.23 -10.06
N LEU A 350 -20.13 1.41 -10.94
CA LEU A 350 -20.71 1.01 -12.22
C LEU A 350 -22.06 0.32 -12.03
N ALA A 351 -22.11 -0.70 -11.18
CA ALA A 351 -23.34 -1.42 -10.86
C ALA A 351 -24.42 -0.51 -10.28
N LYS A 352 -24.04 0.42 -9.39
CA LYS A 352 -24.96 1.35 -8.75
C LYS A 352 -25.54 2.37 -9.75
N GLU A 353 -24.72 2.93 -10.63
CA GLU A 353 -25.18 3.87 -11.66
C GLU A 353 -26.03 3.16 -12.74
N TYR A 354 -25.66 1.94 -13.12
CA TYR A 354 -26.43 1.11 -14.05
C TYR A 354 -27.81 0.75 -13.47
N TRP A 355 -27.87 0.36 -12.19
CA TRP A 355 -29.13 0.15 -11.46
C TRP A 355 -30.00 1.42 -11.42
N GLN A 356 -29.40 2.58 -11.13
CA GLN A 356 -30.12 3.85 -11.06
C GLN A 356 -30.70 4.25 -12.41
N THR A 357 -29.96 3.98 -13.50
CA THR A 357 -30.35 4.37 -14.85
C THR A 357 -31.41 3.43 -15.42
N TYR A 358 -31.18 2.12 -15.37
CA TYR A 358 -32.04 1.14 -16.04
C TYR A 358 -32.86 0.27 -15.08
N GLY A 359 -32.24 -0.22 -14.01
CA GLY A 359 -32.92 -1.16 -13.11
C GLY A 359 -34.15 -0.59 -12.42
N LYS A 360 -34.14 0.70 -12.06
CA LYS A 360 -35.34 1.37 -11.54
C LYS A 360 -36.46 1.47 -12.58
N GLN A 361 -36.12 1.73 -13.83
CA GLN A 361 -37.09 1.86 -14.92
C GLN A 361 -37.67 0.50 -15.33
N LEU A 362 -36.85 -0.55 -15.32
CA LEU A 362 -37.26 -1.94 -15.52
C LEU A 362 -38.42 -2.29 -14.57
N LEU A 363 -38.32 -1.90 -13.30
CA LEU A 363 -39.35 -2.15 -12.30
C LEU A 363 -40.63 -1.30 -12.47
N GLU A 364 -40.63 -0.30 -13.34
CA GLU A 364 -41.84 0.47 -13.67
C GLU A 364 -42.68 -0.16 -14.78
N LEU A 365 -42.17 -1.22 -15.43
CA LEU A 365 -42.91 -1.94 -16.46
C LEU A 365 -44.20 -2.55 -15.87
N PRO A 366 -45.33 -2.56 -16.62
CA PRO A 366 -46.62 -2.99 -16.09
C PRO A 366 -46.61 -4.38 -15.44
N LYS A 367 -45.76 -5.29 -15.94
CA LYS A 367 -45.62 -6.66 -15.46
C LYS A 367 -44.93 -6.78 -14.09
N PHE A 368 -44.08 -5.81 -13.72
CA PHE A 368 -43.24 -5.85 -12.52
C PHE A 368 -43.60 -4.78 -11.47
N ARG A 369 -44.40 -3.78 -11.84
CA ARG A 369 -44.73 -2.62 -11.01
C ARG A 369 -45.25 -2.99 -9.63
N ASP A 370 -46.12 -3.99 -9.55
CA ASP A 370 -46.71 -4.45 -8.28
C ASP A 370 -45.69 -5.14 -7.36
N TYR A 371 -44.59 -5.62 -7.92
CA TYR A 371 -43.50 -6.29 -7.20
C TYR A 371 -42.34 -5.35 -6.85
N LYS A 372 -42.30 -4.12 -7.37
CA LYS A 372 -41.18 -3.17 -7.18
C LYS A 372 -40.76 -2.99 -5.72
N ASN A 373 -41.73 -2.92 -4.80
CA ASN A 373 -41.46 -2.76 -3.36
C ASN A 373 -41.15 -4.08 -2.63
N ARG A 374 -41.04 -5.19 -3.36
CA ARG A 374 -40.73 -6.53 -2.87
C ARG A 374 -39.37 -7.07 -3.36
N ILE A 375 -38.70 -6.32 -4.23
CA ILE A 375 -37.44 -6.74 -4.86
C ILE A 375 -36.28 -5.95 -4.26
N ALA A 376 -35.26 -6.66 -3.77
CA ALA A 376 -34.00 -6.06 -3.38
C ALA A 376 -33.05 -5.96 -4.58
N ALA A 377 -32.17 -4.96 -4.59
CA ALA A 377 -31.16 -4.78 -5.63
C ALA A 377 -29.82 -4.32 -5.05
N GLY A 378 -28.72 -4.77 -5.63
CA GLY A 378 -27.37 -4.49 -5.12
C GLY A 378 -26.27 -5.21 -5.88
N LEU A 379 -25.07 -5.23 -5.31
CA LEU A 379 -23.95 -6.03 -5.79
C LEU A 379 -23.26 -6.68 -4.60
N VAL A 380 -23.35 -8.00 -4.49
CA VAL A 380 -22.83 -8.84 -3.39
C VAL A 380 -22.33 -10.16 -4.00
N GLY A 381 -21.24 -10.73 -3.48
CA GLY A 381 -20.78 -12.05 -3.92
C GLY A 381 -19.26 -12.17 -4.00
N HIS A 382 -18.77 -13.00 -4.92
CA HIS A 382 -17.36 -13.38 -4.99
C HIS A 382 -16.45 -12.41 -5.76
N GLY A 383 -16.99 -11.38 -6.42
CA GLY A 383 -16.20 -10.46 -7.26
C GLY A 383 -15.31 -9.51 -6.45
N SER A 384 -14.16 -9.13 -7.00
CA SER A 384 -13.28 -8.09 -6.41
C SER A 384 -14.02 -6.77 -6.18
N GLU A 385 -14.91 -6.42 -7.13
CA GLU A 385 -15.83 -5.26 -7.09
C GLU A 385 -16.74 -5.27 -5.85
N CYS A 386 -17.11 -6.44 -5.35
CA CYS A 386 -17.93 -6.56 -4.14
C CYS A 386 -17.14 -6.22 -2.87
N TYR A 387 -15.82 -6.42 -2.87
CA TYR A 387 -14.94 -6.09 -1.75
C TYR A 387 -14.35 -4.67 -1.82
N GLY A 388 -14.42 -4.04 -2.99
CA GLY A 388 -13.70 -2.81 -3.31
C GLY A 388 -12.19 -3.04 -3.43
N PHE A 389 -11.81 -4.23 -3.92
CA PHE A 389 -10.43 -4.59 -4.26
C PHE A 389 -10.27 -4.71 -5.78
N ASP A 390 -11.22 -4.18 -6.55
CA ASP A 390 -11.14 -4.15 -7.99
C ASP A 390 -10.16 -3.06 -8.46
N ASP A 391 -9.25 -3.49 -9.31
CA ASP A 391 -8.34 -2.71 -10.11
C ASP A 391 -8.55 -3.09 -11.57
N GLU A 392 -7.83 -2.46 -12.50
CA GLU A 392 -7.92 -2.77 -13.93
C GLU A 392 -7.64 -4.24 -14.25
N ILE A 393 -6.71 -4.87 -13.52
CA ILE A 393 -6.32 -6.26 -13.76
C ILE A 393 -7.49 -7.19 -13.51
N SER A 394 -8.30 -6.91 -12.48
CA SER A 394 -9.47 -7.74 -12.13
C SER A 394 -10.70 -7.52 -13.00
N ARG A 395 -10.63 -6.67 -14.05
CA ARG A 395 -11.74 -6.39 -15.00
C ARG A 395 -11.72 -7.28 -16.24
N ASP A 396 -10.75 -8.18 -16.35
CA ASP A 396 -10.53 -9.07 -17.50
C ASP A 396 -11.56 -10.21 -17.60
N HIS A 397 -12.34 -10.47 -16.55
CA HIS A 397 -13.46 -11.41 -16.54
C HIS A 397 -14.45 -11.09 -15.41
N ASP A 398 -15.70 -11.56 -15.54
CA ASP A 398 -16.76 -11.36 -14.56
C ASP A 398 -16.94 -9.87 -14.16
N PHE A 399 -16.61 -8.90 -15.03
CA PHE A 399 -16.72 -7.44 -14.79
C PHE A 399 -17.49 -6.77 -15.94
N GLY A 400 -18.29 -5.76 -15.63
CA GLY A 400 -19.11 -5.01 -16.60
C GLY A 400 -20.43 -4.55 -16.00
N PRO A 401 -21.26 -3.79 -16.76
CA PRO A 401 -22.55 -3.30 -16.30
C PRO A 401 -23.43 -4.46 -15.83
N GLY A 402 -23.97 -4.32 -14.61
CA GLY A 402 -24.84 -5.32 -14.04
C GLY A 402 -25.06 -5.12 -12.54
N PHE A 403 -26.16 -5.66 -12.04
CA PHE A 403 -26.49 -5.70 -10.62
C PHE A 403 -27.30 -6.97 -10.34
N CYS A 404 -27.38 -7.33 -9.08
CA CYS A 404 -28.24 -8.41 -8.62
C CYS A 404 -29.62 -7.86 -8.25
N MET A 405 -30.67 -8.61 -8.58
CA MET A 405 -32.02 -8.44 -8.08
C MET A 405 -32.40 -9.68 -7.29
N TRP A 406 -32.81 -9.53 -6.04
CA TRP A 406 -33.14 -10.65 -5.16
C TRP A 406 -34.62 -10.62 -4.80
N LEU A 407 -35.27 -11.77 -4.97
CA LEU A 407 -36.69 -11.99 -4.74
C LEU A 407 -36.89 -13.07 -3.68
N THR A 408 -38.01 -13.01 -2.96
CA THR A 408 -38.44 -14.16 -2.15
C THR A 408 -38.70 -15.36 -3.08
N ASP A 409 -38.60 -16.59 -2.55
CA ASP A 409 -38.91 -17.80 -3.34
C ASP A 409 -40.29 -17.74 -4.01
N GLU A 410 -41.27 -17.19 -3.29
CA GLU A 410 -42.64 -17.01 -3.79
C GLU A 410 -42.70 -16.02 -4.97
N ASP A 411 -42.05 -14.87 -4.85
CA ASP A 411 -42.06 -13.86 -5.91
C ASP A 411 -41.20 -14.30 -7.10
N TYR A 412 -40.06 -14.97 -6.85
CA TYR A 412 -39.21 -15.53 -7.90
C TYR A 412 -39.97 -16.60 -8.72
N ALA A 413 -40.74 -17.47 -8.07
CA ALA A 413 -41.56 -18.46 -8.77
C ALA A 413 -42.66 -17.83 -9.67
N LYS A 414 -43.09 -16.61 -9.38
CA LYS A 414 -44.15 -15.91 -10.14
C LYS A 414 -43.60 -15.09 -11.31
N ILE A 415 -42.49 -14.39 -11.10
CA ILE A 415 -41.97 -13.40 -12.06
C ILE A 415 -40.48 -13.51 -12.36
N GLY A 416 -39.75 -14.46 -11.75
CA GLY A 416 -38.29 -14.57 -11.83
C GLY A 416 -37.77 -14.73 -13.26
N ASP A 417 -38.32 -15.69 -14.01
CA ASP A 417 -37.92 -15.95 -15.40
C ASP A 417 -38.24 -14.76 -16.32
N ASP A 418 -39.43 -14.19 -16.15
CA ASP A 418 -39.86 -13.02 -16.92
C ASP A 418 -39.00 -11.77 -16.63
N LEU A 419 -38.65 -11.57 -15.36
CA LEU A 419 -37.80 -10.49 -14.92
C LEU A 419 -36.36 -10.70 -15.37
N GLN A 420 -35.86 -11.95 -15.39
CA GLN A 420 -34.55 -12.29 -15.92
C GLN A 420 -34.49 -12.05 -17.44
N ALA A 421 -35.54 -12.41 -18.18
CA ALA A 421 -35.65 -12.11 -19.60
C ALA A 421 -35.60 -10.59 -19.85
N ALA A 422 -36.39 -9.82 -19.11
CA ALA A 422 -36.36 -8.35 -19.21
C ALA A 422 -35.03 -7.74 -18.74
N TYR A 423 -34.35 -8.35 -17.76
CA TYR A 423 -33.01 -7.96 -17.32
C TYR A 423 -31.97 -8.21 -18.42
N ASN A 424 -32.07 -9.32 -19.15
CA ASN A 424 -31.16 -9.65 -20.26
C ASN A 424 -31.35 -8.69 -21.45
N ASP A 425 -32.53 -8.11 -21.61
CA ASP A 425 -32.81 -7.09 -22.62
C ASP A 425 -32.25 -5.70 -22.27
N LEU A 426 -31.71 -5.50 -21.07
CA LEU A 426 -31.07 -4.24 -20.68
C LEU A 426 -29.82 -3.96 -21.54
N PRO A 427 -29.45 -2.67 -21.72
CA PRO A 427 -28.28 -2.31 -22.51
C PRO A 427 -27.03 -2.98 -21.99
N GLN A 428 -26.41 -3.80 -22.83
CA GLN A 428 -25.22 -4.57 -22.47
C GLN A 428 -23.98 -3.68 -22.32
N GLU A 429 -23.98 -2.51 -22.96
CA GLU A 429 -22.98 -1.46 -22.82
C GLU A 429 -23.52 -0.31 -21.98
N PHE A 430 -22.71 0.22 -21.08
CA PHE A 430 -23.07 1.38 -20.28
C PHE A 430 -21.85 2.16 -19.82
N ALA A 431 -21.93 3.49 -19.93
CA ALA A 431 -20.94 4.42 -19.39
C ALA A 431 -19.50 4.16 -19.87
N GLY A 432 -19.34 3.65 -21.10
CA GLY A 432 -18.04 3.29 -21.67
C GLY A 432 -17.63 1.84 -21.44
N PHE A 433 -18.33 1.10 -20.58
CA PHE A 433 -18.03 -0.29 -20.26
C PHE A 433 -18.84 -1.25 -21.14
N ASP A 434 -18.12 -2.23 -21.69
CA ASP A 434 -18.67 -3.33 -22.47
C ASP A 434 -19.44 -4.36 -21.62
N SER A 435 -20.16 -5.24 -22.30
CA SER A 435 -20.93 -6.34 -21.69
C SER A 435 -20.08 -7.21 -20.79
N ARG A 436 -20.65 -7.66 -19.67
CA ARG A 436 -19.95 -8.51 -18.70
C ARG A 436 -19.51 -9.84 -19.34
N GLU A 437 -18.19 -10.01 -19.51
CA GLU A 437 -17.62 -11.27 -19.98
C GLU A 437 -17.51 -12.28 -18.84
N GLU A 438 -18.54 -13.12 -18.69
CA GLU A 438 -18.54 -14.16 -17.66
C GLU A 438 -17.58 -15.32 -17.97
N THR A 439 -16.88 -15.78 -16.93
CA THR A 439 -15.99 -16.94 -16.99
C THR A 439 -16.76 -18.22 -17.37
N PRO A 440 -16.09 -19.24 -17.95
CA PRO A 440 -16.73 -20.55 -18.20
C PRO A 440 -17.34 -21.18 -16.94
N ARG A 441 -16.78 -20.88 -15.76
CA ARG A 441 -17.33 -21.31 -14.47
C ARG A 441 -18.64 -20.58 -14.13
N ALA A 442 -18.70 -19.26 -14.33
CA ALA A 442 -19.93 -18.49 -14.18
C ALA A 442 -21.00 -18.92 -15.21
N LYS A 443 -20.59 -19.25 -16.43
CA LYS A 443 -21.46 -19.78 -17.51
C LYS A 443 -21.86 -21.25 -17.35
N SER A 444 -21.22 -22.01 -16.45
CA SER A 444 -21.38 -23.47 -16.39
C SER A 444 -22.74 -23.93 -15.85
N ARG A 445 -23.40 -23.09 -15.04
CA ARG A 445 -24.74 -23.33 -14.47
C ARG A 445 -25.41 -21.98 -14.19
N GLU A 446 -26.73 -21.90 -14.34
CA GLU A 446 -27.53 -20.71 -13.99
C GLU A 446 -27.27 -20.25 -12.54
N SER A 447 -27.04 -21.20 -11.63
CA SER A 447 -26.69 -20.99 -10.23
C SER A 447 -25.31 -20.33 -10.00
N SER A 448 -24.46 -20.25 -11.03
CA SER A 448 -23.11 -19.68 -10.97
C SER A 448 -23.04 -18.25 -11.50
N LYS A 449 -24.16 -17.68 -11.97
CA LYS A 449 -24.23 -16.32 -12.50
C LYS A 449 -23.86 -15.29 -11.43
N ARG A 450 -23.19 -14.22 -11.87
CA ARG A 450 -22.63 -13.19 -10.95
C ARG A 450 -23.58 -12.03 -10.68
N VAL A 451 -24.44 -11.73 -11.66
CA VAL A 451 -25.43 -10.65 -11.66
C VAL A 451 -26.72 -11.17 -12.28
N GLY A 452 -27.80 -10.38 -12.23
CA GLY A 452 -29.12 -10.79 -12.72
C GLY A 452 -30.10 -11.05 -11.59
N VAL A 453 -31.09 -11.90 -11.85
CA VAL A 453 -32.26 -12.11 -10.99
C VAL A 453 -32.11 -13.42 -10.23
N PHE A 454 -32.28 -13.39 -8.91
CA PHE A 454 -32.06 -14.53 -8.04
C PHE A 454 -33.20 -14.70 -7.04
N SER A 455 -33.48 -15.94 -6.66
CA SER A 455 -34.09 -16.17 -5.35
C SER A 455 -33.07 -15.84 -4.24
N ILE A 456 -33.54 -15.22 -3.15
CA ILE A 456 -32.73 -14.98 -1.96
C ILE A 456 -32.15 -16.28 -1.41
N SER A 457 -32.95 -17.36 -1.33
CA SER A 457 -32.53 -18.63 -0.75
C SER A 457 -31.39 -19.25 -1.56
N GLU A 458 -31.60 -19.38 -2.87
CA GLU A 458 -30.66 -19.96 -3.82
C GLU A 458 -29.35 -19.15 -3.88
N PHE A 459 -29.43 -17.82 -3.83
CA PHE A 459 -28.24 -16.96 -3.82
C PHE A 459 -27.32 -17.26 -2.64
N PHE A 460 -27.86 -17.34 -1.42
CA PHE A 460 -27.06 -17.67 -0.24
C PHE A 460 -26.62 -19.13 -0.22
N GLU A 461 -27.45 -20.05 -0.71
CA GLU A 461 -27.11 -21.47 -0.80
C GLU A 461 -25.96 -21.71 -1.77
N ASN A 462 -25.93 -21.00 -2.90
CA ASN A 462 -24.83 -21.11 -3.87
C ASN A 462 -23.50 -20.58 -3.33
N ILE A 463 -23.52 -19.60 -2.42
CA ILE A 463 -22.31 -19.07 -1.80
C ILE A 463 -21.88 -19.92 -0.61
N THR A 464 -22.83 -20.24 0.27
CA THR A 464 -22.58 -20.77 1.62
C THR A 464 -22.88 -22.24 1.81
N GLY A 465 -23.67 -22.84 0.91
CA GLY A 465 -24.31 -24.14 1.11
C GLY A 465 -25.58 -24.07 1.97
N PHE A 466 -25.99 -22.87 2.42
CA PHE A 466 -27.19 -22.66 3.22
C PHE A 466 -28.02 -21.48 2.71
N SER A 467 -29.34 -21.63 2.70
CA SER A 467 -30.27 -20.56 2.30
C SER A 467 -30.36 -19.41 3.33
N ALA A 468 -30.02 -19.69 4.59
CA ALA A 468 -29.89 -18.72 5.67
C ALA A 468 -28.81 -19.18 6.66
N ALA A 469 -28.34 -18.28 7.52
CA ALA A 469 -27.31 -18.63 8.49
C ALA A 469 -27.81 -19.74 9.44
N PRO A 470 -26.96 -20.73 9.80
CA PRO A 470 -27.35 -21.78 10.72
C PRO A 470 -27.81 -21.23 12.07
N SER A 471 -28.63 -21.97 12.80
CA SER A 471 -29.05 -21.55 14.13
C SER A 471 -27.86 -21.45 15.08
N LYS A 472 -27.95 -20.56 16.09
CA LYS A 472 -26.97 -20.50 17.18
C LYS A 472 -26.84 -21.83 17.95
N ASN A 473 -27.89 -22.66 17.90
CA ASN A 473 -27.92 -23.99 18.53
C ASN A 473 -27.25 -25.08 17.68
N GLU A 474 -26.80 -24.75 16.48
CA GLU A 474 -26.14 -25.67 15.54
C GLU A 474 -24.70 -25.21 15.25
N PRO A 475 -23.85 -25.11 16.29
CA PRO A 475 -22.50 -24.56 16.14
C PRO A 475 -21.64 -25.38 15.17
N HIS A 476 -21.90 -26.68 15.02
CA HIS A 476 -21.19 -27.54 14.07
C HIS A 476 -21.40 -27.12 12.61
N LEU A 477 -22.60 -26.60 12.26
CA LEU A 477 -22.86 -26.05 10.93
C LEU A 477 -22.13 -24.73 10.73
N TRP A 478 -22.11 -23.86 11.74
CA TRP A 478 -21.31 -22.64 11.71
C TRP A 478 -19.81 -22.90 11.52
N LEU A 479 -19.28 -23.94 12.15
CA LEU A 479 -17.88 -24.34 11.99
C LEU A 479 -17.56 -24.97 10.64
N SER A 480 -18.58 -25.44 9.91
CA SER A 480 -18.41 -25.93 8.54
C SER A 480 -18.28 -24.80 7.52
N LEU A 481 -18.74 -23.59 7.86
CA LEU A 481 -18.65 -22.41 7.01
C LEU A 481 -17.23 -21.85 7.02
N SER A 482 -16.65 -21.71 5.83
CA SER A 482 -15.35 -21.07 5.66
C SER A 482 -15.45 -19.54 5.77
N GLU A 483 -14.45 -18.88 6.36
CA GLU A 483 -14.40 -17.41 6.42
C GLU A 483 -14.49 -16.74 5.04
N PRO A 484 -13.80 -17.22 3.97
CA PRO A 484 -13.95 -16.66 2.63
C PRO A 484 -15.37 -16.71 2.09
N THR A 485 -16.10 -17.79 2.37
CA THR A 485 -17.50 -17.97 2.00
C THR A 485 -18.42 -16.99 2.74
N LEU A 486 -18.22 -16.84 4.05
CA LEU A 486 -18.93 -15.85 4.86
C LEU A 486 -18.60 -14.42 4.41
N ALA A 487 -17.36 -14.15 4.03
CA ALA A 487 -16.93 -12.87 3.48
C ALA A 487 -17.66 -12.56 2.17
N ALA A 488 -17.79 -13.54 1.27
CA ALA A 488 -18.49 -13.37 -0.02
C ALA A 488 -20.01 -13.16 0.16
N ALA A 489 -20.63 -13.84 1.12
CA ALA A 489 -22.05 -13.68 1.41
C ALA A 489 -22.38 -12.33 2.05
N THR A 490 -21.41 -11.67 2.70
CA THR A 490 -21.64 -10.51 3.56
C THR A 490 -20.93 -9.23 3.11
N ASN A 491 -20.13 -9.26 2.04
CA ASN A 491 -19.50 -8.09 1.42
C ASN A 491 -20.50 -7.28 0.56
N GLY A 492 -20.00 -6.34 -0.24
CA GLY A 492 -20.81 -5.64 -1.23
C GLY A 492 -21.75 -4.57 -0.66
N GLN A 493 -22.57 -4.01 -1.53
CA GLN A 493 -23.57 -2.99 -1.19
C GLN A 493 -24.96 -3.38 -1.67
N ILE A 494 -25.95 -3.02 -0.86
CA ILE A 494 -27.36 -3.10 -1.21
C ILE A 494 -27.77 -1.69 -1.64
N PHE A 495 -28.34 -1.56 -2.84
CA PHE A 495 -28.79 -0.29 -3.39
C PHE A 495 -30.22 0.04 -3.01
N ALA A 496 -31.06 -0.99 -2.91
CA ALA A 496 -32.43 -0.92 -2.43
C ALA A 496 -32.84 -2.28 -1.84
N ASP A 497 -33.56 -2.29 -0.72
CA ASP A 497 -34.20 -3.50 -0.19
C ASP A 497 -35.47 -3.09 0.57
N PRO A 498 -36.54 -2.71 -0.14
CA PRO A 498 -37.75 -2.16 0.45
C PRO A 498 -38.49 -3.16 1.35
N LEU A 499 -38.37 -4.46 1.07
CA LEU A 499 -38.99 -5.52 1.88
C LEU A 499 -38.11 -5.92 3.09
N GLY A 500 -36.79 -5.78 2.96
CA GLY A 500 -35.82 -6.03 4.03
C GLY A 500 -35.38 -7.50 4.17
N GLU A 501 -35.97 -8.43 3.40
CA GLU A 501 -35.69 -9.86 3.55
C GLU A 501 -34.27 -10.23 3.11
N PHE A 502 -33.74 -9.63 2.04
CA PHE A 502 -32.33 -9.89 1.64
C PHE A 502 -31.36 -9.38 2.70
N SER A 503 -31.56 -8.15 3.20
CA SER A 503 -30.74 -7.55 4.25
C SER A 503 -30.78 -8.36 5.53
N LYS A 504 -31.96 -8.86 5.92
CA LYS A 504 -32.16 -9.72 7.09
C LYS A 504 -31.40 -11.04 6.96
N THR A 505 -31.51 -11.73 5.82
CA THR A 505 -30.77 -12.98 5.59
C THR A 505 -29.25 -12.71 5.55
N ARG A 506 -28.79 -11.68 4.84
CA ARG A 506 -27.36 -11.27 4.82
C ARG A 506 -26.84 -10.97 6.22
N GLN A 507 -27.61 -10.24 7.02
CA GLN A 507 -27.22 -9.87 8.37
C GLN A 507 -27.12 -11.09 9.29
N SER A 508 -27.96 -12.13 9.09
CA SER A 508 -27.87 -13.37 9.85
C SER A 508 -26.49 -14.04 9.73
N PHE A 509 -25.87 -14.00 8.54
CA PHE A 509 -24.51 -14.53 8.32
C PHE A 509 -23.41 -13.67 8.94
N LYS A 510 -23.64 -12.37 9.18
CA LYS A 510 -22.70 -11.50 9.92
C LYS A 510 -22.72 -11.75 11.42
N LEU A 511 -23.85 -12.23 11.94
CA LEU A 511 -24.09 -12.46 13.36
C LEU A 511 -23.62 -13.86 13.79
N MET A 512 -22.35 -14.18 13.53
CA MET A 512 -21.73 -15.41 14.02
C MET A 512 -21.88 -15.49 15.56
N PRO A 513 -22.36 -16.61 16.12
CA PRO A 513 -22.47 -16.78 17.56
C PRO A 513 -21.11 -16.61 18.25
N ASP A 514 -21.09 -15.93 19.40
CA ASP A 514 -19.83 -15.59 20.06
C ASP A 514 -19.04 -16.82 20.51
N ASP A 515 -19.71 -17.87 20.98
CA ASP A 515 -19.09 -19.16 21.29
C ASP A 515 -18.38 -19.80 20.07
N VAL A 516 -18.93 -19.63 18.86
CA VAL A 516 -18.30 -20.08 17.61
C VAL A 516 -17.06 -19.23 17.33
N ARG A 517 -17.18 -17.91 17.45
CA ARG A 517 -16.06 -16.97 17.25
C ARG A 517 -14.90 -17.25 18.22
N ILE A 518 -15.20 -17.45 19.51
CA ILE A 518 -14.22 -17.80 20.56
C ILE A 518 -13.58 -19.16 20.27
N SER A 519 -14.36 -20.16 19.85
CA SER A 519 -13.84 -21.45 19.40
C SER A 519 -12.86 -21.32 18.23
N LEU A 520 -13.18 -20.47 17.24
CA LEU A 520 -12.28 -20.18 16.12
C LEU A 520 -11.01 -19.45 16.57
N ILE A 521 -11.11 -18.48 17.48
CA ILE A 521 -9.95 -17.82 18.08
C ILE A 521 -9.03 -18.87 18.72
N SER A 522 -9.55 -19.73 19.62
CA SER A 522 -8.76 -20.79 20.27
C SER A 522 -8.04 -21.68 19.25
N ARG A 523 -8.73 -22.12 18.19
CA ARG A 523 -8.11 -22.93 17.13
C ARG A 523 -6.97 -22.21 16.41
N ARG A 524 -7.15 -20.92 16.08
CA ARG A 524 -6.10 -20.14 15.42
C ARG A 524 -4.89 -19.91 16.33
N LEU A 525 -5.10 -19.73 17.64
CA LEU A 525 -4.00 -19.67 18.60
C LEU A 525 -3.17 -20.97 18.59
N GLY A 526 -3.82 -22.13 18.57
CA GLY A 526 -3.14 -23.42 18.46
C GLY A 526 -2.38 -23.58 17.14
N MET A 527 -2.99 -23.14 16.02
CA MET A 527 -2.33 -23.15 14.71
C MET A 527 -1.09 -22.24 14.70
N MET A 528 -1.19 -21.04 15.25
CA MET A 528 -0.06 -20.10 15.36
C MET A 528 1.05 -20.66 16.25
N ALA A 529 0.69 -21.25 17.39
CA ALA A 529 1.63 -21.87 18.32
C ALA A 529 2.40 -23.01 17.64
N GLN A 530 1.69 -23.94 16.99
CA GLN A 530 2.28 -25.10 16.34
C GLN A 530 3.09 -24.70 15.10
N ALA A 531 2.52 -23.90 14.20
CA ALA A 531 3.19 -23.54 12.96
C ALA A 531 4.36 -22.58 13.21
N GLY A 532 4.12 -21.44 13.86
CA GLY A 532 5.11 -20.40 14.08
C GLY A 532 6.07 -20.72 15.22
N GLN A 533 5.57 -20.73 16.46
CA GLN A 533 6.44 -20.81 17.65
C GLN A 533 7.14 -22.18 17.80
N TYR A 534 6.53 -23.27 17.29
CA TYR A 534 7.05 -24.62 17.42
C TYR A 534 7.75 -25.14 16.15
N ASN A 535 7.08 -25.14 14.99
CA ASN A 535 7.59 -25.82 13.79
C ASN A 535 8.65 -25.01 13.03
N VAL A 536 8.47 -23.71 12.80
CA VAL A 536 9.45 -22.88 12.07
C VAL A 536 10.89 -23.04 12.60
N PRO A 537 11.21 -22.81 13.89
CA PRO A 537 12.58 -22.96 14.39
C PRO A 537 13.12 -24.40 14.26
N ARG A 538 12.25 -25.41 14.38
CA ARG A 538 12.65 -26.83 14.26
C ARG A 538 12.96 -27.23 12.82
N MET A 539 12.19 -26.74 11.85
CA MET A 539 12.40 -27.06 10.44
C MET A 539 13.68 -26.40 9.93
N LEU A 540 13.92 -25.14 10.31
CA LEU A 540 15.16 -24.43 9.99
C LEU A 540 16.39 -25.13 10.60
N ALA A 541 16.34 -25.52 11.88
CA ALA A 541 17.43 -26.26 12.53
C ALA A 541 17.73 -27.62 11.86
N ARG A 542 16.70 -28.26 11.26
CA ARG A 542 16.82 -29.50 10.50
C ARG A 542 17.26 -29.27 9.05
N LYS A 543 17.30 -28.01 8.59
CA LYS A 543 17.49 -27.62 7.19
C LYS A 543 16.43 -28.24 6.27
N ASP A 544 15.18 -28.33 6.76
CA ASP A 544 14.01 -28.68 5.96
C ASP A 544 13.28 -27.40 5.56
N GLU A 545 13.73 -26.87 4.44
CA GLU A 545 13.50 -25.51 3.96
C GLU A 545 12.08 -25.36 3.43
N ALA A 546 11.59 -26.39 2.74
CA ALA A 546 10.22 -26.49 2.27
C ALA A 546 9.23 -26.60 3.44
N ALA A 547 9.53 -27.43 4.45
CA ALA A 547 8.67 -27.54 5.63
C ALA A 547 8.65 -26.25 6.46
N ALA A 548 9.78 -25.53 6.55
CA ALA A 548 9.84 -24.21 7.20
C ALA A 548 8.94 -23.21 6.46
N TRP A 549 9.03 -23.13 5.13
CA TRP A 549 8.19 -22.26 4.31
C TRP A 549 6.70 -22.53 4.47
N LEU A 550 6.29 -23.81 4.47
CA LEU A 550 4.90 -24.20 4.70
C LEU A 550 4.43 -23.80 6.10
N SER A 551 5.28 -23.95 7.11
CA SER A 551 4.98 -23.56 8.49
C SER A 551 4.78 -22.04 8.61
N ILE A 552 5.61 -21.24 7.93
CA ILE A 552 5.46 -19.78 7.89
C ILE A 552 4.13 -19.39 7.23
N ASN A 553 3.80 -19.99 6.09
CA ASN A 553 2.55 -19.70 5.39
C ASN A 553 1.32 -20.03 6.26
N GLU A 554 1.34 -21.16 6.98
CA GLU A 554 0.26 -21.53 7.88
C GLU A 554 0.13 -20.56 9.07
N PHE A 555 1.27 -20.12 9.63
CA PHE A 555 1.29 -19.08 10.65
C PHE A 555 0.68 -17.76 10.16
N VAL A 556 1.04 -17.31 8.95
CA VAL A 556 0.51 -16.08 8.33
C VAL A 556 -1.01 -16.17 8.14
N ARG A 557 -1.51 -17.29 7.60
CA ARG A 557 -2.95 -17.51 7.40
C ARG A 557 -3.72 -17.54 8.72
N ALA A 558 -3.19 -18.21 9.75
CA ALA A 558 -3.80 -18.28 11.06
C ALA A 558 -3.84 -16.90 11.75
N THR A 559 -2.75 -16.15 11.64
CA THR A 559 -2.64 -14.78 12.18
C THR A 559 -3.62 -13.84 11.49
N ALA A 560 -3.73 -13.91 10.15
CA ALA A 560 -4.67 -13.09 9.41
C ALA A 560 -6.12 -13.32 9.89
N SER A 561 -6.52 -14.57 10.14
CA SER A 561 -7.84 -14.90 10.68
C SER A 561 -8.04 -14.35 12.10
N ILE A 562 -7.03 -14.44 12.98
CA ILE A 562 -7.07 -13.87 14.33
C ILE A 562 -7.39 -12.38 14.32
N VAL A 563 -6.77 -11.60 13.41
CA VAL A 563 -7.02 -10.16 13.29
C VAL A 563 -8.50 -9.87 13.04
N PHE A 564 -9.16 -10.61 12.15
CA PHE A 564 -10.59 -10.42 11.85
C PHE A 564 -11.50 -10.87 13.00
N LEU A 565 -11.20 -12.01 13.64
CA LEU A 565 -12.00 -12.54 14.75
C LEU A 565 -11.94 -11.64 15.99
N LEU A 566 -10.77 -11.06 16.30
CA LEU A 566 -10.58 -10.14 17.43
C LEU A 566 -11.14 -8.74 17.17
N ASN A 567 -11.18 -8.29 15.91
CA ASN A 567 -11.87 -7.06 15.51
C ASN A 567 -13.40 -7.22 15.35
N ASN A 568 -13.93 -8.39 15.73
CA ASN A 568 -15.33 -8.81 15.64
C ASN A 568 -15.89 -8.81 14.19
N PRO A 569 -16.29 -9.96 13.62
CA PRO A 569 -16.77 -10.04 12.25
C PRO A 569 -17.96 -9.13 11.90
N ILE A 570 -18.76 -8.72 12.88
CA ILE A 570 -19.86 -7.77 12.67
C ILE A 570 -19.32 -6.41 12.17
N SER A 571 -18.20 -5.94 12.73
CA SER A 571 -17.54 -4.67 12.39
C SER A 571 -16.41 -4.82 11.37
N ALA A 572 -15.63 -5.90 11.48
CA ALA A 572 -14.48 -6.16 10.63
C ALA A 572 -14.88 -6.74 9.27
N GLY A 573 -15.97 -7.51 9.22
CA GLY A 573 -16.21 -8.52 8.19
C GLY A 573 -15.46 -9.82 8.48
N TYR A 574 -15.51 -10.77 7.55
CA TYR A 574 -14.75 -12.03 7.62
C TYR A 574 -13.50 -11.96 6.74
N LEU A 575 -12.50 -12.78 7.06
CA LEU A 575 -11.28 -12.88 6.27
C LEU A 575 -11.60 -13.44 4.87
N PRO A 576 -11.28 -12.71 3.78
CA PRO A 576 -11.58 -13.16 2.43
C PRO A 576 -10.59 -14.23 1.92
N TYR A 577 -10.82 -14.68 0.70
CA TYR A 577 -9.97 -15.64 -0.01
C TYR A 577 -8.50 -15.23 -0.02
N TYR A 578 -7.57 -16.20 -0.02
CA TYR A 578 -6.15 -15.98 0.30
C TYR A 578 -5.50 -14.84 -0.50
N LYS A 579 -5.83 -14.70 -1.79
CA LYS A 579 -5.26 -13.66 -2.67
C LYS A 579 -5.59 -12.23 -2.22
N TRP A 580 -6.65 -12.04 -1.44
CA TRP A 580 -7.08 -10.74 -0.91
C TRP A 580 -6.78 -10.55 0.58
N GLN A 581 -6.21 -11.54 1.26
CA GLN A 581 -6.00 -11.47 2.72
C GLN A 581 -5.17 -10.26 3.13
N PHE A 582 -4.04 -9.99 2.45
CA PHE A 582 -3.24 -8.81 2.76
C PHE A 582 -3.93 -7.49 2.39
N ALA A 583 -4.72 -7.43 1.30
CA ALA A 583 -5.53 -6.25 0.97
C ALA A 583 -6.60 -5.98 2.05
N ALA A 584 -7.15 -7.03 2.63
CA ALA A 584 -8.10 -6.95 3.72
C ALA A 584 -7.43 -6.59 5.05
N LEU A 585 -6.24 -7.13 5.35
CA LEU A 585 -5.43 -6.77 6.52
C LEU A 585 -5.03 -5.28 6.49
N ARG A 586 -4.62 -4.78 5.33
CA ARG A 586 -4.40 -3.35 5.05
C ARG A 586 -5.58 -2.47 5.39
N LYS A 587 -6.71 -2.81 4.79
CA LYS A 587 -7.95 -2.07 4.93
C LYS A 587 -8.44 -2.05 6.38
N ILE A 588 -8.20 -3.09 7.16
CA ILE A 588 -8.54 -3.10 8.59
C ILE A 588 -7.50 -2.34 9.41
N SER A 589 -6.19 -2.53 9.18
CA SER A 589 -5.11 -1.82 9.88
C SER A 589 -5.15 -0.30 9.74
N ALA A 590 -5.63 0.22 8.61
CA ALA A 590 -5.79 1.66 8.38
C ALA A 590 -6.95 2.30 9.18
N ARG A 591 -7.80 1.52 9.86
CA ARG A 591 -8.91 2.06 10.66
C ARG A 591 -8.38 2.62 11.98
N MET A 592 -8.89 3.80 12.37
CA MET A 592 -8.49 4.52 13.58
C MET A 592 -8.61 3.71 14.89
N ALA A 593 -9.49 2.70 14.94
CA ALA A 593 -9.71 1.83 16.10
C ALA A 593 -9.43 0.35 15.79
N SER A 594 -8.52 0.06 14.85
CA SER A 594 -8.15 -1.32 14.51
C SER A 594 -7.31 -1.96 15.61
N ARG A 595 -7.67 -3.18 15.99
CA ARG A 595 -6.86 -4.03 16.88
C ARG A 595 -5.79 -4.71 16.05
N LEU A 596 -4.59 -4.88 16.63
CA LEU A 596 -3.45 -5.51 15.97
C LEU A 596 -3.05 -4.81 14.65
N SER A 597 -3.15 -3.48 14.59
CA SER A 597 -2.89 -2.71 13.36
C SER A 597 -1.46 -2.88 12.81
N GLY A 598 -0.48 -3.15 13.68
CA GLY A 598 0.92 -3.41 13.32
C GLY A 598 1.22 -4.80 12.76
N VAL A 599 0.29 -5.75 12.87
CA VAL A 599 0.52 -7.15 12.46
C VAL A 599 0.62 -7.30 10.95
N ALA A 600 -0.10 -6.51 10.15
CA ALA A 600 -0.03 -6.59 8.68
C ALA A 600 1.40 -6.40 8.15
N ASN A 601 2.07 -5.31 8.57
CA ASN A 601 3.45 -5.00 8.20
C ASN A 601 4.45 -6.06 8.69
N GLN A 602 4.22 -6.65 9.87
CA GLN A 602 5.03 -7.74 10.39
C GLN A 602 4.89 -9.00 9.55
N LEU A 603 3.66 -9.39 9.17
CA LEU A 603 3.43 -10.54 8.29
C LEU A 603 4.04 -10.32 6.89
N GLU A 604 3.95 -9.10 6.32
CA GLU A 604 4.62 -8.78 5.05
C GLU A 604 6.16 -8.89 5.18
N SER A 605 6.72 -8.44 6.31
CA SER A 605 8.16 -8.53 6.57
C SER A 605 8.61 -9.98 6.81
N LEU A 606 7.81 -10.78 7.52
CA LEU A 606 8.01 -12.22 7.67
C LEU A 606 8.05 -12.91 6.30
N MET A 607 7.10 -12.61 5.42
CA MET A 607 7.06 -13.18 4.06
C MET A 607 8.27 -12.75 3.22
N ARG A 608 8.70 -11.49 3.28
CA ARG A 608 9.90 -11.00 2.57
C ARG A 608 11.17 -11.75 3.00
N LEU A 609 11.32 -12.00 4.30
CA LEU A 609 12.51 -12.66 4.86
C LEU A 609 12.49 -14.19 4.71
N SER A 610 11.31 -14.78 4.48
CA SER A 610 11.13 -16.23 4.42
C SER A 610 12.04 -16.89 3.39
N SER A 611 12.34 -16.21 2.27
CA SER A 611 13.13 -16.82 1.17
C SER A 611 14.58 -16.95 1.54
N ALA A 612 15.15 -15.89 2.11
CA ALA A 612 16.51 -15.92 2.61
C ALA A 612 16.66 -16.90 3.79
N ALA A 613 15.65 -16.98 4.66
CA ALA A 613 15.67 -17.87 5.82
C ALA A 613 15.50 -19.35 5.46
N CYS A 614 14.64 -19.67 4.48
CA CYS A 614 14.41 -21.05 4.09
C CYS A 614 15.45 -21.52 3.07
N PHE A 615 15.79 -20.74 2.05
CA PHE A 615 16.56 -21.24 0.89
C PHE A 615 17.96 -20.61 0.74
N GLY A 616 18.40 -19.78 1.69
CA GLY A 616 19.75 -19.18 1.66
C GLY A 616 20.83 -20.18 2.10
N GLY A 617 21.58 -20.74 1.14
CA GLY A 617 22.65 -21.72 1.43
C GLY A 617 23.63 -22.00 0.29
N ILE A 618 24.71 -22.75 0.59
CA ILE A 618 25.75 -23.14 -0.39
C ILE A 618 25.13 -24.05 -1.45
N GLY A 619 24.90 -23.49 -2.63
CA GLY A 619 24.20 -24.14 -3.75
C GLY A 619 23.24 -23.20 -4.50
N PHE A 620 22.78 -22.12 -3.85
CA PHE A 620 21.86 -21.12 -4.41
C PHE A 620 22.41 -19.67 -4.36
N GLY A 621 23.74 -19.50 -4.31
CA GLY A 621 24.39 -18.20 -4.45
C GLY A 621 24.60 -17.40 -3.15
N GLU A 622 23.98 -17.79 -2.03
CA GLU A 622 24.11 -17.10 -0.74
C GLU A 622 24.60 -18.05 0.37
N GLY A 623 25.75 -18.69 0.12
CA GLY A 623 26.47 -19.37 1.18
C GLY A 623 27.15 -18.36 2.11
N THR A 624 26.69 -18.29 3.36
CA THR A 624 27.30 -17.68 4.56
C THR A 624 26.70 -16.36 5.08
N LYS A 625 26.48 -16.33 6.41
CA LYS A 625 25.92 -15.26 7.28
C LYS A 625 24.49 -14.76 7.02
N GLY A 626 24.09 -14.55 5.76
CA GLY A 626 22.78 -13.92 5.43
C GLY A 626 21.55 -14.77 5.81
N SER A 627 21.58 -16.08 5.62
CA SER A 627 20.45 -16.95 5.97
C SER A 627 20.23 -17.07 7.47
N SER A 628 21.32 -17.16 8.26
CA SER A 628 21.23 -17.23 9.72
C SER A 628 20.66 -15.95 10.33
N GLU A 629 20.95 -14.78 9.75
CA GLU A 629 20.35 -13.50 10.17
C GLU A 629 18.85 -13.46 9.83
N ALA A 630 18.47 -13.91 8.63
CA ALA A 630 17.08 -14.01 8.22
C ALA A 630 16.28 -14.99 9.09
N GLU A 631 16.84 -16.17 9.40
CA GLU A 631 16.28 -17.15 10.35
C GLU A 631 16.01 -16.54 11.73
N SER A 632 16.94 -15.73 12.24
CA SER A 632 16.77 -15.03 13.51
C SER A 632 15.62 -14.01 13.44
N LYS A 633 15.59 -13.17 12.38
CA LYS A 633 14.53 -12.16 12.20
C LYS A 633 13.14 -12.77 12.08
N ILE A 634 12.98 -13.86 11.33
CA ILE A 634 11.65 -14.48 11.19
C ILE A 634 11.15 -15.04 12.52
N ASN A 635 12.03 -15.63 13.34
CA ASN A 635 11.65 -16.11 14.67
C ASN A 635 11.26 -14.95 15.59
N GLU A 636 11.99 -13.82 15.54
CA GLU A 636 11.67 -12.62 16.30
C GLU A 636 10.30 -12.06 15.91
N ILE A 637 10.03 -11.90 14.62
CA ILE A 637 8.72 -11.42 14.11
C ILE A 637 7.59 -12.34 14.58
N ILE A 638 7.76 -13.67 14.50
CA ILE A 638 6.78 -14.64 14.98
C ILE A 638 6.49 -14.43 16.47
N GLN A 639 7.52 -14.26 17.31
CA GLN A 639 7.32 -14.01 18.74
C GLN A 639 6.65 -12.66 19.02
N ASN A 640 7.03 -11.60 18.30
CA ASN A 640 6.42 -10.27 18.44
C ASN A 640 4.93 -10.31 18.12
N VAL A 641 4.55 -10.91 16.99
CA VAL A 641 3.14 -11.12 16.62
C VAL A 641 2.39 -11.93 17.68
N CYS A 642 2.97 -13.03 18.18
CA CYS A 642 2.34 -13.83 19.23
C CYS A 642 2.14 -13.02 20.52
N ASN A 643 3.12 -12.21 20.91
CA ASN A 643 3.04 -11.34 22.07
C ASN A 643 1.93 -10.29 21.93
N GLU A 644 1.81 -9.64 20.77
CA GLU A 644 0.74 -8.68 20.50
C GLU A 644 -0.65 -9.34 20.62
N VAL A 645 -0.79 -10.56 20.09
CA VAL A 645 -2.04 -11.34 20.25
C VAL A 645 -2.33 -11.62 21.72
N VAL A 646 -1.34 -12.02 22.53
CA VAL A 646 -1.53 -12.21 23.98
C VAL A 646 -1.97 -10.92 24.67
N GLN A 647 -1.34 -9.79 24.37
CA GLN A 647 -1.72 -8.50 24.95
C GLN A 647 -3.16 -8.10 24.57
N GLU A 648 -3.54 -8.35 23.32
CA GLU A 648 -4.90 -8.08 22.86
C GLU A 648 -5.93 -9.00 23.53
N LEU A 649 -5.62 -10.28 23.72
CA LEU A 649 -6.49 -11.22 24.46
C LEU A 649 -6.69 -10.76 25.91
N LYS A 650 -5.63 -10.32 26.58
CA LYS A 650 -5.70 -9.75 27.94
C LYS A 650 -6.51 -8.47 27.98
N TYR A 651 -6.30 -7.58 27.01
CA TYR A 651 -7.03 -6.32 26.89
C TYR A 651 -8.54 -6.55 26.73
N GLN A 652 -8.93 -7.58 25.98
CA GLN A 652 -10.35 -7.98 25.83
C GLN A 652 -10.88 -8.82 26.98
N GLY A 653 -10.05 -9.18 27.97
CA GLY A 653 -10.43 -10.05 29.07
C GLY A 653 -10.65 -11.51 28.67
N LEU A 654 -10.18 -11.94 27.50
CA LEU A 654 -10.31 -13.32 27.00
C LEU A 654 -9.28 -14.27 27.60
N SER A 655 -8.23 -13.75 28.22
CA SER A 655 -7.21 -14.52 28.93
C SER A 655 -6.53 -13.68 30.01
N ASP A 656 -6.15 -14.29 31.13
CA ASP A 656 -5.28 -13.74 32.17
C ASP A 656 -3.93 -14.47 32.23
N CYS A 657 -3.68 -15.42 31.32
CA CYS A 657 -2.46 -16.22 31.26
C CYS A 657 -1.24 -15.38 30.87
N ASN A 658 -0.15 -15.49 31.63
CA ASN A 658 1.08 -14.73 31.41
C ASN A 658 2.06 -15.37 30.42
N GLU A 659 1.80 -16.58 29.96
CA GLU A 659 2.65 -17.29 29.00
C GLU A 659 2.56 -16.67 27.60
N THR A 660 3.68 -16.54 26.90
CA THR A 660 3.71 -16.01 25.53
C THR A 660 3.51 -17.09 24.47
N PHE A 661 3.65 -18.37 24.84
CA PHE A 661 3.35 -19.50 23.96
C PHE A 661 1.83 -19.66 23.83
N LEU A 662 1.30 -19.44 22.62
CA LEU A 662 -0.14 -19.27 22.39
C LEU A 662 -0.98 -20.50 22.71
N GLU A 663 -0.38 -21.70 22.72
CA GLU A 663 -1.06 -22.93 23.14
C GLU A 663 -1.60 -22.82 24.58
N TRP A 664 -0.88 -22.13 25.46
CA TRP A 664 -1.25 -21.96 26.88
C TRP A 664 -2.37 -20.95 27.08
N GLN A 665 -2.70 -20.17 26.05
CA GLN A 665 -3.81 -19.21 26.08
C GLN A 665 -5.16 -19.89 25.81
N ARG A 666 -5.16 -21.03 25.09
CA ARG A 666 -6.38 -21.70 24.61
C ARG A 666 -7.35 -22.10 25.73
N PRO A 667 -6.93 -22.71 26.85
CA PRO A 667 -7.87 -23.08 27.91
C PRO A 667 -8.61 -21.87 28.51
N TYR A 668 -7.92 -20.72 28.62
CA TYR A 668 -8.49 -19.49 29.16
C TYR A 668 -9.48 -18.85 28.19
N VAL A 669 -9.13 -18.82 26.90
CA VAL A 669 -10.06 -18.37 25.85
C VAL A 669 -11.30 -19.27 25.80
N GLU A 670 -11.14 -20.59 25.86
CA GLU A 670 -12.26 -21.54 25.82
C GLU A 670 -13.13 -21.55 27.08
N ALA A 671 -12.64 -21.02 28.21
CA ALA A 671 -13.45 -20.81 29.41
C ALA A 671 -14.62 -19.84 29.16
N HIS A 672 -14.53 -18.99 28.14
CA HIS A 672 -15.57 -18.06 27.72
C HIS A 672 -16.66 -18.69 26.84
N ILE A 673 -16.49 -19.95 26.43
CA ILE A 673 -17.50 -20.70 25.66
C ILE A 673 -18.59 -21.19 26.62
N ASN A 674 -19.80 -20.63 26.48
CA ASN A 674 -20.94 -20.96 27.34
C ASN A 674 -21.65 -22.26 26.90
N SER A 675 -21.64 -22.54 25.60
CA SER A 675 -22.23 -23.73 25.03
C SER A 675 -21.53 -25.01 25.50
N ARG A 676 -22.33 -26.07 25.68
CA ARG A 676 -21.88 -27.42 26.02
C ARG A 676 -21.54 -28.27 24.79
N ALA A 677 -21.68 -27.71 23.58
CA ALA A 677 -21.41 -28.45 22.35
C ALA A 677 -19.92 -28.82 22.27
N ALA A 678 -19.63 -30.12 22.24
CA ALA A 678 -18.25 -30.63 22.21
C ALA A 678 -17.46 -30.12 21.00
N CYS A 679 -18.13 -29.90 19.86
CA CYS A 679 -17.49 -29.39 18.65
C CYS A 679 -16.92 -27.96 18.79
N LEU A 680 -17.24 -27.22 19.86
CA LEU A 680 -16.69 -25.88 20.10
C LEU A 680 -15.42 -25.89 20.93
N ARG A 681 -15.11 -26.99 21.62
CA ARG A 681 -13.90 -27.13 22.42
C ARG A 681 -12.86 -27.86 21.59
N SER A 682 -11.64 -27.36 21.62
CA SER A 682 -10.52 -27.96 20.88
C SER A 682 -9.63 -28.82 21.76
N LEU A 683 -9.97 -28.90 23.05
CA LEU A 683 -9.38 -29.73 24.10
C LEU A 683 -10.43 -30.68 24.70
#